data_AF-A0A661KWH7-F1
#
_entry.id   AF-A0A661KWH7-F1
#
_cell.length_a   1.000
_cell.length_b   1.000
_cell.length_c   1.000
_cell.angle_alpha   90.00
_cell.angle_beta   90.00
_cell.angle_gamma   90.00
#
_symmetry.space_group_name_H-M   'P 1'
#
loop_
_entity.id
_entity.type
_entity.pdbx_description
1 polymer ?
#
loop_
_entity_poly.entity_id
_entity_poly.type
_entity_poly.pdbx_seq_one_letter_code
_entity_poly.pdbx_strand_id
1 'polypeptide(L)'
;MRRKLIVCVVVLLISFSSSLCKQIPAYVGIFYTRDIPESAFYMYDWLIVNPDLFSMQFLKEKFYLKRRAKLIAYMSVEEIEKNRVKQFGIEKDWVIGENKIWHSVILDLRKEGYRKLLLDKIIPSLISKGYEGLMLDTLDSYQIALPEERWVEYEKKEIELTKEIKKRYPDLILIVNRPFRIIDQIRDYVSAFLVESLFGGLDSKLNYTKMKPEDTDYLLNKLNHVRSLGVPVIVVDYVDPKKRELAKKVAKRIKKLGFIPWVTDKYLTVVGIGGLELIPRRIILFYNSKKEPEPVVSEVHRLVQLYLEWLGFVPELWDINKPLPERYLADKYRGIVVWTGEIEEGDSFYEWIKKRIDEGIKVFFINGFGFPAKKRYLSSLGIDAIINRADPFSKVRILEKKDIVGFEIEPEIKYSDVLLVPERGIPIITAINKAGQKFSPIAIMPWGGYAMEGSLIVNHGKNDLWVINPIKLFRIIFKPEFPAPDITTENGNRILTAHIDGDGFFGNANFDLSRSVAEVIRDEILKKYTIPHTVSVIEGEIAAWGLYPEKSRRLEKIAKSIFRLSNVEPASHTFSHPFYWKDNNWKRSTHRKYGRHLPVPNYEPNSIDIKREIIGSIEYIDKRLVPKEKRVKVLLWSGDCAPPREAVKMTYDIGVYNVNGGDTTITNSSPFLCYISPMGINRDGYFQVYAPIQKEDVYTNLWNGPFYGYINVISTFKLTDTPVRFKPISIYYHFYSGQKTASLKALKDVYKWALSQRINPMFLSEYAQRVLEFRATGIAKDGNMWIIRNGGSLKTLRAPSYLFPDLFKSKGVVGYKRINGPNYIHLDNSGDYRILLIEKDSNKFYLYDSNAQVRDFKADGNSIIIKLKGYIPIDVRFINKKGCRIKIIKGGKFEKSVSGDKVHYRFLKARDVIIKVVCS
;
A
#
# COMPACT_ATOMS: atom_id res chain seq x y z
N MET A 1 47.42 14.28 33.93
CA MET A 1 46.48 14.89 32.96
C MET A 1 46.76 14.56 31.48
N ARG A 2 47.99 14.25 31.05
CA ARG A 2 48.32 14.01 29.62
C ARG A 2 47.88 12.64 29.03
N ARG A 3 47.60 11.61 29.84
CA ARG A 3 47.11 10.29 29.34
C ARG A 3 45.59 10.21 29.08
N LYS A 4 44.76 11.09 29.66
CA LYS A 4 43.30 11.13 29.40
C LYS A 4 42.95 11.91 28.12
N LEU A 5 43.83 12.79 27.66
CA LEU A 5 43.61 13.59 26.45
C LEU A 5 43.86 12.78 25.16
N ILE A 6 44.85 11.87 25.17
CA ILE A 6 45.19 11.05 24.00
C ILE A 6 44.12 9.97 23.72
N VAL A 7 43.48 9.42 24.76
CA VAL A 7 42.36 8.46 24.60
C VAL A 7 41.09 9.15 24.10
N CYS A 8 40.85 10.41 24.45
CA CYS A 8 39.72 11.17 23.90
C CYS A 8 39.93 11.55 22.43
N VAL A 9 41.15 11.86 21.99
CA VAL A 9 41.44 12.21 20.60
C VAL A 9 41.39 10.98 19.67
N VAL A 10 41.79 9.79 20.15
CA VAL A 10 41.67 8.54 19.37
C VAL A 10 40.22 8.03 19.31
N VAL A 11 39.41 8.22 20.36
CA VAL A 11 37.97 7.90 20.33
C VAL A 11 37.18 8.91 19.49
N LEU A 12 37.59 10.18 19.42
CA LEU A 12 37.00 11.18 18.51
C LEU A 12 37.39 10.94 17.04
N LEU A 13 38.61 10.49 16.75
CA LEU A 13 39.03 10.15 15.38
C LEU A 13 38.43 8.84 14.85
N ILE A 14 38.08 7.88 15.73
CA ILE A 14 37.30 6.69 15.37
C ILE A 14 35.79 6.99 15.29
N SER A 15 35.32 8.08 15.89
CA SER A 15 33.93 8.55 15.76
C SER A 15 33.68 9.40 14.50
N PHE A 16 34.72 9.96 13.88
CA PHE A 16 34.64 10.72 12.62
C PHE A 16 35.07 9.93 11.37
N SER A 17 35.50 8.67 11.52
CA SER A 17 35.78 7.74 10.42
C SER A 17 34.64 6.73 10.20
N SER A 18 33.41 7.10 10.57
CA SER A 18 32.22 6.48 10.01
C SER A 18 31.93 7.07 8.62
N SER A 19 32.78 6.67 7.67
CA SER A 19 32.37 6.34 6.32
C SER A 19 31.54 7.40 5.57
N LEU A 20 32.21 8.33 4.89
CA LEU A 20 31.85 8.68 3.51
C LEU A 20 32.15 7.48 2.60
N CYS A 21 31.64 6.30 2.96
CA CYS A 21 31.59 5.18 2.02
C CYS A 21 30.47 5.55 1.07
N LYS A 22 30.82 5.91 -0.17
CA LYS A 22 29.89 6.21 -1.27
C LYS A 22 28.83 5.11 -1.24
N GLN A 23 27.60 5.44 -0.85
CA GLN A 23 26.56 4.42 -0.66
C GLN A 23 26.18 3.88 -2.03
N ILE A 24 26.77 2.73 -2.39
CA ILE A 24 26.51 2.07 -3.68
C ILE A 24 25.05 1.58 -3.66
N PRO A 25 24.22 1.97 -4.63
CA PRO A 25 22.85 1.47 -4.70
C PRO A 25 22.87 -0.03 -4.98
N ALA A 26 22.07 -0.80 -4.25
CA ALA A 26 21.91 -2.22 -4.54
C ALA A 26 20.91 -2.42 -5.68
N TYR A 27 19.87 -1.57 -5.73
CA TYR A 27 18.76 -1.70 -6.68
C TYR A 27 18.40 -0.33 -7.29
N VAL A 28 18.41 -0.26 -8.62
CA VAL A 28 18.03 0.93 -9.39
C VAL A 28 16.87 0.58 -10.31
N GLY A 29 15.88 1.48 -10.42
CA GLY A 29 14.80 1.39 -11.40
C GLY A 29 14.76 2.63 -12.28
N ILE A 30 14.33 2.48 -13.54
CA ILE A 30 14.23 3.58 -14.51
C ILE A 30 12.83 3.58 -15.12
N PHE A 31 12.14 4.72 -15.03
CA PHE A 31 10.75 4.87 -15.47
C PHE A 31 10.53 6.17 -16.22
N TYR A 32 10.25 6.08 -17.52
CA TYR A 32 9.79 7.20 -18.35
C TYR A 32 8.28 7.10 -18.57
N THR A 33 7.54 7.11 -17.45
CA THR A 33 6.09 7.03 -17.42
C THR A 33 5.52 7.78 -16.22
N ARG A 34 4.24 8.15 -16.31
CA ARG A 34 3.49 8.74 -15.19
C ARG A 34 3.03 7.69 -14.18
N ASP A 35 2.82 6.46 -14.63
CA ASP A 35 2.24 5.37 -13.84
C ASP A 35 3.34 4.49 -13.23
N ILE A 36 4.02 5.00 -12.20
CA ILE A 36 4.99 4.24 -11.42
C ILE A 36 4.26 3.60 -10.23
N PRO A 37 4.31 2.26 -10.06
CA PRO A 37 3.65 1.62 -8.93
C PRO A 37 4.30 2.04 -7.60
N GLU A 38 3.48 2.29 -6.57
CA GLU A 38 3.96 2.70 -5.23
C GLU A 38 5.01 1.74 -4.64
N SER A 39 4.92 0.45 -4.97
CA SER A 39 5.89 -0.57 -4.56
C SER A 39 7.29 -0.38 -5.11
N ALA A 40 7.46 0.28 -6.26
CA ALA A 40 8.77 0.63 -6.78
C ALA A 40 9.46 1.65 -5.85
N PHE A 41 8.71 2.59 -5.28
CA PHE A 41 9.26 3.59 -4.36
C PHE A 41 9.81 2.98 -3.07
N TYR A 42 9.41 1.77 -2.66
CA TYR A 42 10.06 1.07 -1.55
C TYR A 42 11.09 0.05 -2.00
N MET A 43 10.91 -0.59 -3.16
CA MET A 43 11.77 -1.69 -3.57
C MET A 43 13.17 -1.22 -3.98
N TYR A 44 13.27 -0.09 -4.70
CA TYR A 44 14.54 0.41 -5.24
C TYR A 44 15.19 1.42 -4.30
N ASP A 45 16.52 1.52 -4.37
CA ASP A 45 17.27 2.55 -3.64
C ASP A 45 17.21 3.86 -4.40
N TRP A 46 17.38 3.79 -5.73
CA TRP A 46 17.28 4.93 -6.66
C TRP A 46 16.23 4.67 -7.74
N LEU A 47 15.46 5.69 -8.07
CA LEU A 47 14.55 5.71 -9.22
C LEU A 47 14.93 6.86 -10.15
N ILE A 48 15.34 6.52 -11.37
CA ILE A 48 15.58 7.47 -12.45
C ILE A 48 14.26 7.70 -13.17
N VAL A 49 13.81 8.95 -13.25
CA VAL A 49 12.52 9.31 -13.83
C VAL A 49 12.66 10.48 -14.80
N ASN A 50 11.81 10.51 -15.82
CA ASN A 50 11.72 11.66 -16.71
C ASN A 50 10.93 12.79 -16.02
N PRO A 51 11.54 13.96 -15.74
CA PRO A 51 10.89 15.06 -15.02
C PRO A 51 9.77 15.76 -15.81
N ASP A 52 9.68 15.55 -17.12
CA ASP A 52 8.57 16.04 -17.95
C ASP A 52 7.32 15.14 -17.84
N LEU A 53 7.51 13.88 -17.42
CA LEU A 53 6.42 12.91 -17.23
C LEU A 53 6.02 12.77 -15.77
N PHE A 54 6.99 12.67 -14.85
CA PHE A 54 6.74 12.44 -13.44
C PHE A 54 6.56 13.75 -12.66
N SER A 55 5.46 13.88 -11.91
CA SER A 55 5.20 15.05 -11.07
C SER A 55 5.59 14.80 -9.62
N MET A 56 6.42 15.68 -9.05
CA MET A 56 6.77 15.67 -7.62
C MET A 56 5.56 15.89 -6.69
N GLN A 57 4.44 16.39 -7.23
CA GLN A 57 3.18 16.45 -6.50
C GLN A 57 2.72 15.07 -6.03
N PHE A 58 3.01 14.00 -6.80
CA PHE A 58 2.71 12.63 -6.39
C PHE A 58 3.29 12.31 -5.01
N LEU A 59 4.55 12.65 -4.74
CA LEU A 59 5.17 12.37 -3.46
C LEU A 59 4.62 13.22 -2.31
N LYS A 60 4.21 14.45 -2.59
CA LYS A 60 3.55 15.32 -1.60
C LYS A 60 2.20 14.73 -1.19
N GLU A 61 1.41 14.30 -2.17
CA GLU A 61 0.11 13.68 -1.95
C GLU A 61 0.26 12.33 -1.23
N LYS A 62 1.26 11.54 -1.59
CA LYS A 62 1.56 10.25 -0.96
C LYS A 62 2.45 10.40 0.27
N PHE A 63 2.08 11.32 1.18
CA PHE A 63 2.84 11.68 2.39
C PHE A 63 3.19 10.50 3.32
N TYR A 64 2.49 9.36 3.17
CA TYR A 64 2.76 8.13 3.89
C TYR A 64 3.95 7.33 3.35
N LEU A 65 4.47 7.63 2.15
CA LEU A 65 5.64 6.99 1.54
C LEU A 65 6.95 7.44 2.20
N LYS A 66 7.18 6.97 3.43
CA LYS A 66 8.38 7.25 4.22
C LYS A 66 9.48 6.26 3.87
N ARG A 67 10.77 6.67 3.90
CA ARG A 67 11.92 5.79 3.56
C ARG A 67 11.84 5.22 2.14
N ARG A 68 11.36 6.03 1.20
CA ARG A 68 11.30 5.71 -0.23
C ARG A 68 12.68 5.81 -0.90
N ALA A 69 12.74 5.30 -2.13
CA ALA A 69 13.81 5.48 -3.09
C ALA A 69 14.13 6.96 -3.30
N LYS A 70 15.41 7.28 -3.50
CA LYS A 70 15.88 8.60 -3.96
C LYS A 70 15.43 8.81 -5.40
N LEU A 71 14.87 9.98 -5.70
CA LEU A 71 14.45 10.31 -7.07
C LEU A 71 15.55 11.04 -7.82
N ILE A 72 15.87 10.53 -9.00
CA ILE A 72 16.92 11.03 -9.88
C ILE A 72 16.24 11.51 -11.17
N ALA A 73 16.43 12.77 -11.54
CA ALA A 73 15.87 13.31 -12.78
C ALA A 73 16.77 12.96 -13.97
N TYR A 74 16.16 12.40 -15.02
CA TYR A 74 16.78 12.35 -16.34
C TYR A 74 17.01 13.75 -16.90
N MET A 75 18.19 14.00 -17.46
CA MET A 75 18.52 15.23 -18.14
C MET A 75 19.47 14.97 -19.31
N SER A 76 18.99 15.23 -20.53
CA SER A 76 19.86 15.31 -21.72
C SER A 76 20.71 16.58 -21.64
N VAL A 77 22.03 16.43 -21.73
CA VAL A 77 22.99 17.54 -21.60
C VAL A 77 23.38 18.14 -22.94
N GLU A 78 23.56 17.31 -23.97
CA GLU A 78 24.03 17.74 -25.28
C GLU A 78 22.94 17.73 -26.33
N GLU A 79 21.80 17.09 -26.08
CA GLU A 79 20.70 17.08 -27.05
C GLU A 79 19.42 17.73 -26.50
N ILE A 80 18.67 18.36 -27.41
CA ILE A 80 17.30 18.79 -27.14
C ILE A 80 16.42 18.52 -28.36
N GLU A 81 15.19 18.07 -28.13
CA GLU A 81 14.21 17.88 -29.21
C GLU A 81 13.98 19.19 -29.98
N LYS A 82 13.89 19.11 -31.31
CA LYS A 82 13.78 20.29 -32.20
C LYS A 82 12.62 21.23 -31.83
N ASN A 83 11.49 20.67 -31.41
CA ASN A 83 10.31 21.42 -30.97
C ASN A 83 10.50 22.18 -29.64
N ARG A 84 11.52 21.83 -28.83
CA ARG A 84 11.80 22.43 -27.52
C ARG A 84 12.87 23.53 -27.54
N VAL A 85 13.61 23.68 -28.65
CA VAL A 85 14.65 24.71 -28.83
C VAL A 85 14.14 26.10 -28.44
N LYS A 86 12.98 26.52 -28.96
CA LYS A 86 12.37 27.82 -28.63
C LYS A 86 11.94 27.92 -27.17
N GLN A 87 11.35 26.85 -26.63
CA GLN A 87 10.86 26.81 -25.25
C GLN A 87 11.98 27.06 -24.24
N PHE A 88 13.18 26.51 -24.50
CA PHE A 88 14.33 26.63 -23.61
C PHE A 88 15.20 27.85 -23.91
N GLY A 89 14.85 28.65 -24.92
CA GLY A 89 15.62 29.83 -25.33
C GLY A 89 17.01 29.46 -25.85
N ILE A 90 17.11 28.33 -26.58
CA ILE A 90 18.37 27.89 -27.17
C ILE A 90 18.71 28.80 -28.34
N GLU A 91 19.89 29.43 -28.28
CA GLU A 91 20.40 30.28 -29.36
C GLU A 91 20.90 29.42 -30.53
N LYS A 92 20.75 29.94 -31.76
CA LYS A 92 21.14 29.20 -32.97
C LYS A 92 22.63 28.88 -33.02
N ASP A 93 23.48 29.76 -32.49
CA ASP A 93 24.93 29.56 -32.48
C ASP A 93 25.40 28.56 -31.41
N TRP A 94 24.49 28.09 -30.54
CA TRP A 94 24.76 27.00 -29.61
C TRP A 94 24.51 25.63 -30.24
N VAL A 95 23.97 25.54 -31.46
CA VAL A 95 23.70 24.28 -32.14
C VAL A 95 24.87 23.90 -33.04
N ILE A 96 25.45 22.72 -32.85
CA ILE A 96 26.60 22.20 -33.62
C ILE A 96 26.24 21.05 -34.57
N GLY A 97 25.06 20.45 -34.44
CA GLY A 97 24.63 19.36 -35.30
C GLY A 97 23.20 18.89 -35.03
N GLU A 98 22.82 17.76 -35.63
CA GLU A 98 21.51 17.14 -35.43
C GLU A 98 21.65 15.62 -35.31
N ASN A 99 20.84 15.03 -34.43
CA ASN A 99 20.69 13.58 -34.34
C ASN A 99 19.39 13.17 -35.03
N LYS A 100 19.51 12.55 -36.21
CA LYS A 100 18.35 12.18 -37.05
C LYS A 100 17.49 11.07 -36.45
N ILE A 101 18.07 10.21 -35.62
CA ILE A 101 17.35 9.08 -35.01
C ILE A 101 16.36 9.58 -33.95
N TRP A 102 16.77 10.57 -33.16
CA TRP A 102 15.98 11.10 -32.04
C TRP A 102 15.30 12.44 -32.35
N HIS A 103 15.42 12.94 -33.59
CA HIS A 103 14.86 14.22 -34.04
C HIS A 103 15.25 15.41 -33.12
N SER A 104 16.49 15.38 -32.62
CA SER A 104 17.07 16.37 -31.72
C SER A 104 18.16 17.20 -32.40
N VAL A 105 18.49 18.35 -31.81
CA VAL A 105 19.68 19.15 -32.14
C VAL A 105 20.76 18.91 -31.10
N ILE A 106 22.03 18.94 -31.53
CA ILE A 106 23.21 18.77 -30.67
C ILE A 106 23.72 20.16 -30.28
N LEU A 107 23.89 20.39 -28.98
CA LEU A 107 24.18 21.65 -28.33
C LEU A 107 25.65 21.75 -27.97
N ASP A 108 26.22 22.96 -27.96
CA ASP A 108 27.64 23.19 -27.78
C ASP A 108 27.99 23.62 -26.36
N LEU A 109 28.50 22.69 -25.54
CA LEU A 109 28.98 22.98 -24.19
C LEU A 109 30.15 23.97 -24.14
N ARG A 110 30.80 24.30 -25.26
CA ARG A 110 31.86 25.32 -25.28
C ARG A 110 31.30 26.73 -25.11
N LYS A 111 30.03 26.95 -25.48
CA LYS A 111 29.32 28.22 -25.32
C LYS A 111 29.00 28.50 -23.86
N GLU A 112 29.49 29.63 -23.34
CA GLU A 112 29.27 30.02 -21.95
C GLU A 112 27.79 30.25 -21.64
N GLY A 113 27.04 30.86 -22.56
CA GLY A 113 25.60 31.09 -22.42
C GLY A 113 24.83 29.78 -22.19
N TYR A 114 25.16 28.73 -22.95
CA TYR A 114 24.54 27.43 -22.77
C TYR A 114 24.88 26.77 -21.42
N ARG A 115 26.17 26.80 -21.03
CA ARG A 115 26.58 26.29 -19.70
C ARG A 115 25.89 27.03 -18.55
N LYS A 116 25.73 28.36 -18.65
CA LYS A 116 24.98 29.16 -17.67
C LYS A 116 23.50 28.78 -17.64
N LEU A 117 22.85 28.54 -18.80
CA LEU A 117 21.48 28.05 -18.84
C LEU A 117 21.31 26.74 -18.04
N LEU A 118 22.23 25.79 -18.21
CA LEU A 118 22.24 24.54 -17.47
C LEU A 118 22.43 24.77 -15.96
N LEU A 119 23.50 25.48 -15.58
CA LEU A 119 23.94 25.63 -14.20
C LEU A 119 23.08 26.58 -13.35
N ASP A 120 22.51 27.62 -13.97
CA ASP A 120 21.83 28.70 -13.27
C ASP A 120 20.30 28.62 -13.36
N LYS A 121 19.77 27.84 -14.32
CA LYS A 121 18.31 27.71 -14.53
C LYS A 121 17.80 26.27 -14.48
N ILE A 122 18.33 25.39 -15.34
CA ILE A 122 17.77 24.04 -15.51
C ILE A 122 18.03 23.16 -14.29
N ILE A 123 19.30 23.03 -13.87
CA ILE A 123 19.68 22.19 -12.73
C ILE A 123 19.07 22.71 -11.41
N PRO A 124 19.16 24.01 -11.07
CA PRO A 124 18.50 24.54 -9.88
C PRO A 124 16.98 24.31 -9.88
N SER A 125 16.32 24.40 -11.04
CA SER A 125 14.89 24.12 -11.17
C SER A 125 14.55 22.67 -10.79
N LEU A 126 15.32 21.69 -11.27
CA LEU A 126 15.11 20.27 -10.90
C LEU A 126 15.35 20.04 -9.40
N ILE A 127 16.44 20.59 -8.85
CA ILE A 127 16.75 20.43 -7.42
C ILE A 127 15.68 21.09 -6.55
N SER A 128 15.21 22.30 -6.91
CA SER A 128 14.14 23.00 -6.17
C SER A 128 12.80 22.27 -6.20
N LYS A 129 12.53 21.47 -7.25
CA LYS A 129 11.37 20.57 -7.31
C LYS A 129 11.48 19.40 -6.34
N GLY A 130 12.68 19.10 -5.84
CA GLY A 130 12.96 18.08 -4.83
C GLY A 130 13.61 16.80 -5.36
N TYR A 131 14.20 16.83 -6.57
CA TYR A 131 15.03 15.72 -7.04
C TYR A 131 16.33 15.64 -6.24
N GLU A 132 16.71 14.42 -5.88
CA GLU A 132 17.88 14.13 -5.03
C GLU A 132 19.11 13.73 -5.86
N GLY A 133 18.95 13.66 -7.19
CA GLY A 133 20.02 13.39 -8.13
C GLY A 133 19.67 13.74 -9.57
N LEU A 134 20.67 13.68 -10.44
CA LEU A 134 20.57 13.84 -11.88
C LEU A 134 21.22 12.65 -12.60
N MET A 135 20.61 12.21 -13.69
CA MET A 135 21.21 11.31 -14.67
C MET A 135 21.46 12.14 -15.93
N LEU A 136 22.75 12.38 -16.21
CA LEU A 136 23.24 13.13 -17.35
C LEU A 136 23.35 12.19 -18.55
N ASP A 137 22.57 12.47 -19.57
CA ASP A 137 22.54 11.70 -20.81
C ASP A 137 23.18 12.49 -21.96
N THR A 138 23.45 11.80 -23.07
CA THR A 138 23.98 12.36 -24.33
C THR A 138 25.39 12.95 -24.25
N LEU A 139 26.20 12.54 -23.27
CA LEU A 139 27.60 12.98 -23.07
C LEU A 139 28.59 12.37 -24.10
N ASP A 140 28.06 11.93 -25.24
CA ASP A 140 28.79 11.38 -26.38
C ASP A 140 28.27 11.92 -27.73
N SER A 141 27.27 12.81 -27.72
CA SER A 141 26.60 13.29 -28.94
C SER A 141 27.46 14.25 -29.76
N TYR A 142 28.39 14.99 -29.14
CA TYR A 142 29.37 15.82 -29.85
C TYR A 142 30.18 15.03 -30.89
N GLN A 143 30.36 13.71 -30.71
CA GLN A 143 31.10 12.84 -31.63
C GLN A 143 30.37 12.66 -32.97
N ILE A 144 29.05 12.87 -33.00
CA ILE A 144 28.24 12.85 -34.23
C ILE A 144 28.42 14.17 -35.00
N ALA A 145 28.59 15.28 -34.29
CA ALA A 145 28.58 16.63 -34.86
C ALA A 145 29.97 17.19 -35.19
N LEU A 146 31.00 16.79 -34.46
CA LEU A 146 32.35 17.37 -34.55
C LEU A 146 33.37 16.35 -35.06
N PRO A 147 34.39 16.78 -35.81
CA PRO A 147 35.51 15.93 -36.17
C PRO A 147 36.39 15.65 -34.94
N GLU A 148 37.12 14.54 -34.96
CA GLU A 148 37.83 13.98 -33.80
C GLU A 148 38.85 14.95 -33.18
N GLU A 149 39.47 15.83 -33.98
CA GLU A 149 40.47 16.79 -33.48
C GLU A 149 39.85 17.84 -32.53
N ARG A 150 38.53 18.04 -32.58
CA ARG A 150 37.79 18.99 -31.72
C ARG A 150 37.21 18.35 -30.45
N TRP A 151 37.28 17.03 -30.32
CA TRP A 151 36.67 16.30 -29.21
C TRP A 151 37.29 16.67 -27.87
N VAL A 152 38.62 16.78 -27.80
CA VAL A 152 39.36 17.10 -26.56
C VAL A 152 38.97 18.46 -25.98
N GLU A 153 38.73 19.45 -26.84
CA GLU A 153 38.26 20.78 -26.41
C GLU A 153 36.87 20.69 -25.75
N TYR A 154 35.99 19.89 -26.36
CA TYR A 154 34.62 19.68 -25.91
C TYR A 154 34.57 18.91 -24.58
N GLU A 155 35.29 17.79 -24.51
CA GLU A 155 35.45 16.92 -23.33
C GLU A 155 35.94 17.71 -22.11
N LYS A 156 36.85 18.68 -22.30
CA LYS A 156 37.28 19.58 -21.22
C LYS A 156 36.11 20.33 -20.61
N LYS A 157 35.13 20.74 -21.42
CA LYS A 157 33.93 21.47 -20.95
C LYS A 157 32.90 20.57 -20.29
N GLU A 158 32.77 19.32 -20.70
CA GLU A 158 32.01 18.31 -19.96
C GLU A 158 32.60 18.04 -18.56
N ILE A 159 33.93 17.93 -18.47
CA ILE A 159 34.65 17.74 -17.19
C ILE A 159 34.43 18.97 -16.29
N GLU A 160 34.62 20.18 -16.82
CA GLU A 160 34.38 21.43 -16.07
C GLU A 160 32.93 21.52 -15.58
N LEU A 161 31.94 21.23 -16.43
CA LEU A 161 30.52 21.21 -16.07
C LEU A 161 30.25 20.21 -14.94
N THR A 162 30.74 18.97 -15.07
CA THR A 162 30.54 17.91 -14.06
C THR A 162 31.11 18.31 -12.70
N LYS A 163 32.32 18.88 -12.68
CA LYS A 163 32.96 19.39 -11.46
C LYS A 163 32.18 20.53 -10.84
N GLU A 164 31.71 21.48 -11.66
CA GLU A 164 30.95 22.64 -11.20
C GLU A 164 29.58 22.23 -10.61
N ILE A 165 28.88 21.27 -11.23
CA ILE A 165 27.63 20.71 -10.68
C ILE A 165 27.89 20.16 -9.28
N LYS A 166 28.91 19.32 -9.12
CA LYS A 166 29.21 18.68 -7.84
C LYS A 166 29.74 19.66 -6.79
N LYS A 167 30.45 20.70 -7.22
CA LYS A 167 30.90 21.80 -6.36
C LYS A 167 29.70 22.59 -5.81
N ARG A 168 28.70 22.90 -6.65
CA ARG A 168 27.47 23.59 -6.23
C ARG A 168 26.55 22.70 -5.38
N TYR A 169 26.53 21.40 -5.65
CA TYR A 169 25.67 20.44 -4.96
C TYR A 169 26.43 19.18 -4.50
N PRO A 170 27.19 19.27 -3.39
CA PRO A 170 28.07 18.18 -2.93
C PRO A 170 27.36 16.86 -2.63
N ASP A 171 26.11 16.90 -2.18
CA ASP A 171 25.33 15.69 -1.84
C ASP A 171 24.51 15.13 -3.01
N LEU A 172 24.50 15.81 -4.17
CA LEU A 172 23.70 15.41 -5.33
C LEU A 172 24.19 14.07 -5.88
N ILE A 173 23.27 13.12 -6.05
CA ILE A 173 23.56 11.88 -6.76
C ILE A 173 23.73 12.21 -8.24
N LEU A 174 24.90 11.93 -8.82
CA LEU A 174 25.19 12.26 -10.21
C LEU A 174 25.50 10.98 -10.99
N ILE A 175 24.61 10.62 -11.93
CA ILE A 175 24.79 9.48 -12.83
C ILE A 175 25.16 10.02 -14.19
N VAL A 176 26.11 9.39 -14.88
CA VAL A 176 26.50 9.79 -16.24
C VAL A 176 26.33 8.62 -17.20
N ASN A 177 25.74 8.85 -18.37
CA ASN A 177 25.52 7.82 -19.38
C ASN A 177 26.62 7.84 -20.45
N ARG A 178 27.39 6.75 -20.53
CA ARG A 178 28.42 6.50 -21.57
C ARG A 178 29.68 7.39 -21.69
N PRO A 179 30.04 8.38 -20.83
CA PRO A 179 31.18 9.26 -21.14
C PRO A 179 32.55 8.58 -20.91
N PHE A 180 32.87 7.54 -21.68
CA PHE A 180 34.05 6.69 -21.51
C PHE A 180 35.36 7.47 -21.63
N ARG A 181 35.38 8.56 -22.42
CA ARG A 181 36.59 9.34 -22.68
C ARG A 181 36.99 10.28 -21.54
N ILE A 182 36.04 10.62 -20.65
CA ILE A 182 36.27 11.57 -19.54
C ILE A 182 36.09 10.95 -18.14
N ILE A 183 35.73 9.66 -18.06
CA ILE A 183 35.37 9.02 -16.78
C ILE A 183 36.52 9.03 -15.76
N ASP A 184 37.76 8.84 -16.20
CA ASP A 184 38.95 8.88 -15.35
C ASP A 184 39.09 10.23 -14.63
N GLN A 185 38.74 11.33 -15.30
CA GLN A 185 38.84 12.69 -14.81
C GLN A 185 37.65 13.11 -13.92
N ILE A 186 36.51 12.41 -14.02
CA ILE A 186 35.28 12.74 -13.29
C ILE A 186 34.85 11.69 -12.23
N ARG A 187 35.57 10.57 -12.09
CA ARG A 187 35.24 9.44 -11.18
C ARG A 187 34.88 9.84 -9.76
N ASP A 188 35.53 10.85 -9.21
CA ASP A 188 35.32 11.30 -7.83
C ASP A 188 34.03 12.13 -7.68
N TYR A 189 33.54 12.69 -8.78
CA TYR A 189 32.36 13.56 -8.83
C TYR A 189 31.07 12.81 -9.15
N VAL A 190 31.16 11.64 -9.79
CA VAL A 190 30.01 10.82 -10.20
C VAL A 190 29.66 9.74 -9.17
N SER A 191 28.37 9.48 -8.98
CA SER A 191 27.82 8.45 -8.10
C SER A 191 27.67 7.09 -8.78
N ALA A 192 27.40 7.06 -10.09
CA ALA A 192 27.36 5.84 -10.90
C ALA A 192 27.57 6.17 -12.38
N PHE A 193 27.93 5.14 -13.14
CA PHE A 193 28.02 5.15 -14.60
C PHE A 193 26.88 4.33 -15.19
N LEU A 194 26.20 4.83 -16.20
CA LEU A 194 25.14 4.14 -16.92
C LEU A 194 25.59 3.79 -18.33
N VAL A 195 25.12 2.66 -18.83
CA VAL A 195 25.34 2.23 -20.21
C VAL A 195 24.12 1.50 -20.76
N GLU A 196 23.91 1.66 -22.07
CA GLU A 196 22.90 0.95 -22.86
C GLU A 196 23.59 0.51 -24.15
N SER A 197 23.53 -0.72 -24.65
CA SER A 197 23.09 -1.96 -24.00
C SER A 197 24.18 -3.02 -24.12
N LEU A 198 24.18 -4.01 -23.23
CA LEU A 198 25.23 -5.01 -23.10
C LEU A 198 24.89 -6.36 -23.76
N PHE A 199 23.69 -6.91 -23.54
CA PHE A 199 23.30 -8.21 -24.10
C PHE A 199 22.01 -8.17 -24.93
N GLY A 200 21.00 -7.44 -24.46
CA GLY A 200 19.76 -7.16 -25.18
C GLY A 200 19.68 -5.69 -25.53
N GLY A 201 19.62 -5.37 -26.83
CA GLY A 201 19.63 -4.01 -27.33
C GLY A 201 18.53 -3.75 -28.35
N LEU A 202 18.66 -2.65 -29.06
CA LEU A 202 17.79 -2.26 -30.16
C LEU A 202 18.62 -2.14 -31.45
N ASP A 203 18.07 -2.62 -32.56
CA ASP A 203 18.66 -2.37 -33.88
C ASP A 203 18.40 -0.93 -34.35
N SER A 204 18.93 -0.58 -35.53
CA SER A 204 18.72 0.75 -36.16
C SER A 204 17.25 1.10 -36.43
N LYS A 205 16.34 0.11 -36.43
CA LYS A 205 14.89 0.27 -36.61
C LYS A 205 14.12 0.20 -35.29
N LEU A 206 14.82 0.21 -34.15
CA LEU A 206 14.26 0.10 -32.80
C LEU A 206 13.52 -1.22 -32.53
N ASN A 207 13.94 -2.30 -33.18
CA ASN A 207 13.50 -3.67 -32.86
C ASN A 207 14.42 -4.30 -31.82
N TYR A 208 13.83 -5.11 -30.93
CA TYR A 208 14.60 -5.87 -29.95
C TYR A 208 15.56 -6.85 -30.63
N THR A 209 16.84 -6.74 -30.31
CA THR A 209 17.91 -7.60 -30.86
C THR A 209 18.87 -8.06 -29.77
N LYS A 210 19.61 -9.14 -30.07
CA LYS A 210 20.72 -9.59 -29.23
C LYS A 210 21.98 -8.83 -29.67
N MET A 211 22.74 -8.32 -28.71
CA MET A 211 24.04 -7.68 -28.99
C MET A 211 25.01 -8.69 -29.61
N LYS A 212 25.83 -8.24 -30.56
CA LYS A 212 26.88 -9.07 -31.17
C LYS A 212 27.95 -9.40 -30.12
N PRO A 213 28.57 -10.59 -30.17
CA PRO A 213 29.64 -10.96 -29.24
C PRO A 213 30.78 -9.93 -29.20
N GLU A 214 31.20 -9.43 -30.37
CA GLU A 214 32.32 -8.51 -30.50
C GLU A 214 32.01 -7.15 -29.82
N ASP A 215 30.81 -6.62 -30.04
CA ASP A 215 30.34 -5.38 -29.40
C ASP A 215 30.22 -5.57 -27.88
N THR A 216 29.75 -6.74 -27.45
CA THR A 216 29.63 -7.10 -26.03
C THR A 216 31.00 -7.12 -25.37
N ASP A 217 31.98 -7.80 -25.96
CA ASP A 217 33.33 -7.94 -25.41
C ASP A 217 34.07 -6.59 -25.38
N TYR A 218 33.92 -5.78 -26.43
CA TYR A 218 34.42 -4.41 -26.47
C TYR A 218 33.85 -3.57 -25.31
N LEU A 219 32.53 -3.62 -25.11
CA LEU A 219 31.87 -2.86 -24.06
C LEU A 219 32.26 -3.37 -22.67
N LEU A 220 32.34 -4.69 -22.47
CA LEU A 220 32.77 -5.30 -21.20
C LEU A 220 34.15 -4.81 -20.77
N ASN A 221 35.11 -4.71 -21.69
CA ASN A 221 36.44 -4.20 -21.39
C ASN A 221 36.39 -2.76 -20.86
N LYS A 222 35.60 -1.89 -21.50
CA LYS A 222 35.40 -0.51 -21.02
C LYS A 222 34.70 -0.44 -19.67
N LEU A 223 33.64 -1.24 -19.46
CA LEU A 223 32.90 -1.24 -18.20
C LEU A 223 33.74 -1.81 -17.04
N ASN A 224 34.62 -2.77 -17.32
CA ASN A 224 35.58 -3.28 -16.34
C ASN A 224 36.60 -2.20 -15.92
N HIS A 225 37.06 -1.37 -16.86
CA HIS A 225 37.87 -0.18 -16.55
C HIS A 225 37.11 0.77 -15.61
N VAL A 226 35.89 1.18 -15.96
CA VAL A 226 35.06 2.06 -15.11
C VAL A 226 34.88 1.51 -13.70
N ARG A 227 34.60 0.21 -13.59
CA ARG A 227 34.47 -0.46 -12.29
C ARG A 227 35.78 -0.46 -11.50
N SER A 228 36.93 -0.62 -12.17
CA SER A 228 38.24 -0.58 -11.53
C SER A 228 38.53 0.79 -10.88
N LEU A 229 37.91 1.86 -11.38
CA LEU A 229 37.95 3.20 -10.79
C LEU A 229 37.07 3.34 -9.52
N GLY A 230 36.34 2.30 -9.12
CA GLY A 230 35.43 2.30 -7.98
C GLY A 230 34.07 2.92 -8.27
N VAL A 231 33.72 3.12 -9.54
CA VAL A 231 32.42 3.68 -9.96
C VAL A 231 31.43 2.53 -10.21
N PRO A 232 30.26 2.49 -9.54
CA PRO A 232 29.21 1.52 -9.82
C PRO A 232 28.68 1.65 -11.24
N VAL A 233 28.46 0.54 -11.93
CA VAL A 233 27.96 0.51 -13.31
C VAL A 233 26.52 -0.01 -13.33
N ILE A 234 25.62 0.77 -13.92
CA ILE A 234 24.22 0.45 -14.21
C ILE A 234 24.14 0.08 -15.70
N VAL A 235 23.60 -1.10 -16.00
CA VAL A 235 23.43 -1.58 -17.39
C VAL A 235 21.95 -1.65 -17.70
N VAL A 236 21.52 -0.90 -18.70
CA VAL A 236 20.15 -0.91 -19.22
C VAL A 236 20.09 -1.73 -20.51
N ASP A 237 19.32 -2.81 -20.45
CA ASP A 237 19.12 -3.70 -21.59
C ASP A 237 17.64 -3.77 -21.97
N TYR A 238 17.38 -3.94 -23.26
CA TYR A 238 16.06 -3.93 -23.85
C TYR A 238 15.61 -5.33 -24.25
N VAL A 239 14.49 -5.77 -23.67
CA VAL A 239 13.86 -7.05 -24.00
C VAL A 239 12.36 -6.85 -24.11
N ASP A 240 11.74 -7.50 -25.10
CA ASP A 240 10.28 -7.53 -25.24
C ASP A 240 9.62 -7.96 -23.91
N PRO A 241 8.67 -7.18 -23.35
CA PRO A 241 7.94 -7.51 -22.13
C PRO A 241 7.32 -8.91 -22.12
N LYS A 242 6.90 -9.43 -23.28
CA LYS A 242 6.35 -10.78 -23.42
C LYS A 242 7.40 -11.88 -23.17
N LYS A 243 8.69 -11.57 -23.25
CA LYS A 243 9.82 -12.49 -23.04
C LYS A 243 10.43 -12.29 -21.64
N ARG A 244 9.61 -12.22 -20.60
CA ARG A 244 10.05 -11.96 -19.21
C ARG A 244 11.13 -12.92 -18.71
N GLU A 245 11.08 -14.20 -19.07
CA GLU A 245 12.13 -15.18 -18.71
C GLU A 245 13.48 -14.88 -19.39
N LEU A 246 13.49 -14.33 -20.61
CA LEU A 246 14.71 -13.86 -21.24
C LEU A 246 15.26 -12.64 -20.49
N ALA A 247 14.40 -11.69 -20.13
CA ALA A 247 14.79 -10.53 -19.33
C ALA A 247 15.42 -10.94 -17.98
N LYS A 248 14.89 -11.97 -17.31
CA LYS A 248 15.50 -12.55 -16.10
C LYS A 248 16.90 -13.10 -16.34
N LYS A 249 17.09 -13.86 -17.44
CA LYS A 249 18.39 -14.42 -17.81
C LYS A 249 19.41 -13.33 -18.09
N VAL A 250 19.02 -12.29 -18.82
CA VAL A 250 19.86 -11.12 -19.12
C VAL A 250 20.24 -10.39 -17.83
N ALA A 251 19.27 -10.05 -16.98
CA ALA A 251 19.52 -9.37 -15.71
C ALA A 251 20.45 -10.17 -14.79
N LYS A 252 20.26 -11.50 -14.71
CA LYS A 252 21.15 -12.40 -13.95
C LYS A 252 22.57 -12.41 -14.50
N ARG A 253 22.74 -12.39 -15.83
CA ARG A 253 24.06 -12.35 -16.48
C ARG A 253 24.79 -11.05 -16.16
N ILE A 254 24.09 -9.91 -16.24
CA ILE A 254 24.62 -8.59 -15.85
C ILE A 254 25.01 -8.57 -14.37
N LYS A 255 24.12 -9.02 -13.47
CA LYS A 255 24.39 -9.09 -12.02
C LYS A 255 25.62 -9.96 -11.70
N LYS A 256 25.79 -11.10 -12.40
CA LYS A 256 26.95 -12.00 -12.23
C LYS A 256 28.28 -11.32 -12.62
N LEU A 257 28.23 -10.38 -13.56
CA LEU A 257 29.40 -9.58 -13.93
C LEU A 257 29.68 -8.44 -12.94
N GLY A 258 28.93 -8.30 -11.85
CA GLY A 258 29.14 -7.24 -10.85
C GLY A 258 28.57 -5.88 -11.25
N PHE A 259 27.66 -5.84 -12.23
CA PHE A 259 26.94 -4.63 -12.63
C PHE A 259 25.51 -4.64 -12.09
N ILE A 260 24.88 -3.47 -12.02
CA ILE A 260 23.49 -3.29 -11.59
C ILE A 260 22.59 -3.39 -12.84
N PRO A 261 21.80 -4.46 -13.01
CA PRO A 261 20.93 -4.58 -14.18
C PRO A 261 19.68 -3.70 -14.06
N TRP A 262 19.20 -3.23 -15.21
CA TRP A 262 17.81 -2.82 -15.41
C TRP A 262 17.37 -3.31 -16.80
N VAL A 263 16.63 -4.41 -16.85
CA VAL A 263 16.16 -4.99 -18.13
C VAL A 263 14.68 -4.71 -18.32
N THR A 264 14.32 -3.98 -19.38
CA THR A 264 12.97 -3.44 -19.56
C THR A 264 12.57 -3.27 -21.04
N ASP A 265 11.40 -2.67 -21.30
CA ASP A 265 10.93 -2.33 -22.64
C ASP A 265 11.63 -1.10 -23.21
N LYS A 266 11.59 -0.95 -24.55
CA LYS A 266 12.24 0.17 -25.25
C LYS A 266 11.74 1.56 -24.89
N TYR A 267 10.60 1.67 -24.21
CA TYR A 267 10.03 2.95 -23.77
C TYR A 267 10.28 3.24 -22.29
N LEU A 268 10.91 2.32 -21.54
CA LEU A 268 11.15 2.45 -20.09
C LEU A 268 9.84 2.66 -19.31
N THR A 269 8.76 1.99 -19.73
CA THR A 269 7.42 2.14 -19.14
C THR A 269 6.99 0.95 -18.29
N VAL A 270 7.60 -0.21 -18.52
CA VAL A 270 7.36 -1.47 -17.82
C VAL A 270 8.24 -1.57 -16.57
N VAL A 271 7.72 -2.18 -15.50
CA VAL A 271 8.54 -2.55 -14.34
C VAL A 271 9.54 -3.64 -14.77
N GLY A 272 10.75 -3.19 -15.06
CA GLY A 272 11.88 -4.02 -15.45
C GLY A 272 12.44 -4.89 -14.33
N ILE A 273 13.47 -5.65 -14.67
CA ILE A 273 14.17 -6.54 -13.74
C ILE A 273 15.48 -5.88 -13.30
N GLY A 274 15.45 -5.32 -12.09
CA GLY A 274 16.50 -4.46 -11.51
C GLY A 274 17.50 -5.16 -10.59
N GLY A 275 17.70 -6.47 -10.78
CA GLY A 275 18.45 -7.34 -9.86
C GLY A 275 17.59 -8.01 -8.78
N LEU A 276 16.33 -7.57 -8.67
CA LEU A 276 15.22 -8.21 -7.99
C LEU A 276 14.02 -8.29 -8.95
N GLU A 277 13.22 -9.34 -8.81
CA GLU A 277 11.92 -9.45 -9.49
C GLU A 277 10.82 -8.96 -8.55
N LEU A 278 10.29 -7.77 -8.81
CA LEU A 278 9.12 -7.26 -8.12
C LEU A 278 7.91 -8.15 -8.44
N ILE A 279 7.23 -8.63 -7.41
CA ILE A 279 6.05 -9.48 -7.54
C ILE A 279 4.82 -8.57 -7.68
N PRO A 280 4.05 -8.69 -8.78
CA PRO A 280 2.82 -7.94 -8.94
C PRO A 280 1.78 -8.41 -7.93
N ARG A 281 1.19 -7.45 -7.19
CA ARG A 281 0.13 -7.72 -6.21
C ARG A 281 -1.21 -7.09 -6.59
N ARG A 282 -1.25 -6.24 -7.62
CA ARG A 282 -2.48 -5.52 -7.98
C ARG A 282 -3.45 -6.47 -8.66
N ILE A 283 -4.74 -6.33 -8.34
CA ILE A 283 -5.84 -7.05 -9.01
C ILE A 283 -6.90 -6.02 -9.42
N ILE A 284 -7.26 -6.00 -10.71
CA ILE A 284 -8.34 -5.14 -11.18
C ILE A 284 -9.68 -5.77 -10.79
N LEU A 285 -10.57 -5.00 -10.17
CA LEU A 285 -11.94 -5.37 -9.87
C LEU A 285 -12.87 -4.52 -10.75
N PHE A 286 -13.40 -5.11 -11.81
CA PHE A 286 -14.35 -4.41 -12.66
C PHE A 286 -15.74 -4.41 -12.04
N TYR A 287 -16.31 -3.21 -11.93
CA TYR A 287 -17.71 -2.96 -11.62
C TYR A 287 -18.33 -2.09 -12.73
N ASN A 288 -19.66 -1.99 -12.73
CA ASN A 288 -20.38 -1.23 -13.76
C ASN A 288 -21.16 -0.06 -13.13
N SER A 289 -20.66 1.16 -13.29
CA SER A 289 -21.31 2.36 -12.72
C SER A 289 -22.69 2.66 -13.29
N LYS A 290 -23.04 2.16 -14.50
CA LYS A 290 -24.42 2.25 -15.03
C LYS A 290 -25.41 1.41 -14.23
N LYS A 291 -24.96 0.33 -13.57
CA LYS A 291 -25.77 -0.52 -12.68
C LYS A 291 -25.65 -0.12 -11.23
N GLU A 292 -24.43 0.20 -10.81
CA GLU A 292 -24.07 0.52 -9.43
C GLU A 292 -23.38 1.89 -9.40
N PRO A 293 -24.13 3.00 -9.32
CA PRO A 293 -23.58 4.35 -9.50
C PRO A 293 -22.46 4.71 -8.52
N GLU A 294 -22.45 4.09 -7.34
CA GLU A 294 -21.42 4.30 -6.33
C GLU A 294 -20.52 3.07 -6.18
N PRO A 295 -19.18 3.22 -6.27
CA PRO A 295 -18.26 2.10 -6.12
C PRO A 295 -18.38 1.38 -4.76
N VAL A 296 -18.77 2.12 -3.71
CA VAL A 296 -18.92 1.59 -2.34
C VAL A 296 -20.04 0.58 -2.19
N VAL A 297 -21.06 0.62 -3.06
CA VAL A 297 -22.14 -0.37 -3.02
C VAL A 297 -21.88 -1.57 -3.94
N SER A 298 -20.87 -1.48 -4.81
CA SER A 298 -20.61 -2.51 -5.81
C SER A 298 -20.39 -3.89 -5.20
N GLU A 299 -20.99 -4.92 -5.79
CA GLU A 299 -20.87 -6.31 -5.32
C GLU A 299 -19.40 -6.75 -5.24
N VAL A 300 -18.60 -6.42 -6.25
CA VAL A 300 -17.18 -6.78 -6.27
C VAL A 300 -16.38 -6.11 -5.13
N HIS A 301 -16.74 -4.88 -4.73
CA HIS A 301 -16.15 -4.21 -3.58
C HIS A 301 -16.59 -4.86 -2.26
N ARG A 302 -17.91 -5.03 -2.08
CA ARG A 302 -18.50 -5.54 -0.84
C ARG A 302 -18.15 -7.00 -0.58
N LEU A 303 -18.11 -7.82 -1.63
CA LEU A 303 -18.00 -9.27 -1.51
C LEU A 303 -16.61 -9.78 -1.88
N VAL A 304 -15.89 -9.25 -2.87
CA VAL A 304 -14.62 -9.87 -3.31
C VAL A 304 -13.38 -9.27 -2.63
N GLN A 305 -13.32 -7.95 -2.49
CA GLN A 305 -12.10 -7.21 -2.17
C GLN A 305 -11.38 -7.71 -0.90
N LEU A 306 -12.10 -7.91 0.20
CA LEU A 306 -11.52 -8.31 1.50
C LEU A 306 -10.69 -9.60 1.41
N TYR A 307 -11.17 -10.60 0.66
CA TYR A 307 -10.51 -11.90 0.62
C TYR A 307 -9.23 -11.88 -0.20
N LEU A 308 -9.17 -11.01 -1.22
CA LEU A 308 -7.94 -10.73 -1.96
C LEU A 308 -6.94 -9.96 -1.10
N GLU A 309 -7.40 -8.96 -0.34
CA GLU A 309 -6.56 -8.25 0.64
C GLU A 309 -6.01 -9.21 1.71
N TRP A 310 -6.84 -10.15 2.18
CA TRP A 310 -6.39 -11.20 3.10
C TRP A 310 -5.37 -12.15 2.47
N LEU A 311 -5.33 -12.30 1.15
CA LEU A 311 -4.27 -13.04 0.45
C LEU A 311 -3.00 -12.20 0.20
N GLY A 312 -3.00 -10.93 0.60
CA GLY A 312 -1.88 -10.00 0.43
C GLY A 312 -1.90 -9.24 -0.90
N PHE A 313 -2.97 -9.37 -1.70
CA PHE A 313 -3.14 -8.61 -2.94
C PHE A 313 -3.63 -7.18 -2.66
N VAL A 314 -3.56 -6.33 -3.68
CA VAL A 314 -3.98 -4.93 -3.66
C VAL A 314 -5.08 -4.75 -4.70
N PRO A 315 -6.36 -4.89 -4.32
CA PRO A 315 -7.43 -4.73 -5.29
C PRO A 315 -7.65 -3.26 -5.67
N GLU A 316 -8.04 -3.06 -6.93
CA GLU A 316 -8.29 -1.77 -7.54
C GLU A 316 -9.59 -1.79 -8.32
N LEU A 317 -10.57 -1.02 -7.85
CA LEU A 317 -11.82 -0.86 -8.56
C LEU A 317 -11.60 -0.09 -9.85
N TRP A 318 -12.12 -0.64 -10.93
CA TRP A 318 -12.14 0.00 -12.24
C TRP A 318 -13.57 -0.01 -12.76
N ASP A 319 -14.06 1.17 -13.12
CA ASP A 319 -15.36 1.28 -13.76
C ASP A 319 -15.22 0.83 -15.21
N ILE A 320 -15.98 -0.19 -15.61
CA ILE A 320 -15.95 -0.71 -16.98
C ILE A 320 -16.37 0.33 -18.03
N ASN A 321 -17.04 1.40 -17.62
CA ASN A 321 -17.43 2.50 -18.50
C ASN A 321 -16.34 3.57 -18.68
N LYS A 322 -15.21 3.46 -17.97
CA LYS A 322 -14.01 4.29 -18.20
C LYS A 322 -13.09 3.59 -19.20
N PRO A 323 -12.21 4.33 -19.91
CA PRO A 323 -11.23 3.73 -20.82
C PRO A 323 -10.46 2.59 -20.14
N LEU A 324 -10.30 1.47 -20.83
CA LEU A 324 -9.59 0.31 -20.28
C LEU A 324 -8.09 0.60 -20.16
N PRO A 325 -7.39 0.06 -19.16
CA PRO A 325 -5.95 0.26 -19.03
C PRO A 325 -5.21 -0.28 -20.28
N GLU A 326 -4.45 0.61 -20.91
CA GLU A 326 -3.65 0.30 -22.09
C GLU A 326 -2.26 -0.24 -21.73
N ARG A 327 -1.43 -0.55 -22.75
CA ARG A 327 -0.06 -1.08 -22.61
C ARG A 327 -0.01 -2.48 -21.97
N TYR A 328 1.21 -2.94 -21.69
CA TYR A 328 1.48 -4.22 -21.02
C TYR A 328 1.17 -4.09 -19.53
N LEU A 329 0.40 -5.02 -18.96
CA LEU A 329 -0.08 -4.90 -17.57
C LEU A 329 0.48 -5.97 -16.61
N ALA A 330 1.03 -7.08 -17.13
CA ALA A 330 1.44 -8.22 -16.30
C ALA A 330 2.67 -7.95 -15.42
N ASP A 331 3.34 -6.81 -15.60
CA ASP A 331 4.39 -6.30 -14.72
C ASP A 331 3.85 -5.68 -13.43
N LYS A 332 2.61 -5.16 -13.45
CA LYS A 332 1.94 -4.50 -12.30
C LYS A 332 0.80 -5.32 -11.72
N TYR A 333 0.07 -6.05 -12.57
CA TYR A 333 -1.15 -6.76 -12.22
C TYR A 333 -0.95 -8.27 -12.23
N ARG A 334 -1.43 -8.93 -11.16
CA ARG A 334 -1.46 -10.39 -11.07
C ARG A 334 -2.73 -10.96 -11.70
N GLY A 335 -3.82 -10.21 -11.64
CA GLY A 335 -5.11 -10.72 -12.06
C GLY A 335 -6.18 -9.66 -12.25
N ILE A 336 -7.33 -10.13 -12.73
CA ILE A 336 -8.54 -9.36 -13.01
C ILE A 336 -9.73 -10.18 -12.49
N VAL A 337 -10.67 -9.51 -11.82
CA VAL A 337 -12.00 -10.05 -11.50
C VAL A 337 -13.04 -9.20 -12.22
N VAL A 338 -13.94 -9.86 -12.95
CA VAL A 338 -15.00 -9.20 -13.73
C VAL A 338 -16.35 -9.58 -13.14
N TRP A 339 -17.08 -8.58 -12.63
CA TRP A 339 -18.45 -8.74 -12.16
C TRP A 339 -19.29 -7.53 -12.60
N THR A 340 -19.61 -7.50 -13.89
CA THR A 340 -20.29 -6.36 -14.54
C THR A 340 -21.64 -6.73 -15.15
N GLY A 341 -21.92 -8.04 -15.29
CA GLY A 341 -22.85 -8.58 -16.28
C GLY A 341 -22.42 -8.23 -17.71
N GLU A 342 -23.30 -8.42 -18.69
CA GLU A 342 -23.03 -7.95 -20.06
C GLU A 342 -22.94 -6.42 -20.13
N ILE A 343 -22.07 -5.93 -21.02
CA ILE A 343 -21.82 -4.52 -21.30
C ILE A 343 -21.98 -4.22 -22.79
N GLU A 344 -22.21 -2.95 -23.13
CA GLU A 344 -22.45 -2.50 -24.51
C GLU A 344 -21.26 -2.81 -25.45
N GLU A 345 -20.04 -2.55 -25.01
CA GLU A 345 -18.81 -2.74 -25.81
C GLU A 345 -18.18 -4.14 -25.65
N GLY A 346 -19.01 -5.19 -25.69
CA GLY A 346 -18.56 -6.57 -25.43
C GLY A 346 -17.44 -7.07 -26.37
N ASP A 347 -17.47 -6.71 -27.65
CA ASP A 347 -16.45 -7.14 -28.62
C ASP A 347 -15.06 -6.56 -28.32
N SER A 348 -14.99 -5.24 -28.11
CA SER A 348 -13.76 -4.55 -27.73
C SER A 348 -13.22 -5.05 -26.40
N PHE A 349 -14.10 -5.30 -25.43
CA PHE A 349 -13.72 -5.84 -24.12
C PHE A 349 -13.18 -7.27 -24.22
N TYR A 350 -13.77 -8.12 -25.07
CA TYR A 350 -13.27 -9.47 -25.33
C TYR A 350 -11.85 -9.45 -25.90
N GLU A 351 -11.58 -8.63 -26.92
CA GLU A 351 -10.24 -8.50 -27.51
C GLU A 351 -9.22 -7.98 -26.48
N TRP A 352 -9.64 -7.03 -25.64
CA TRP A 352 -8.81 -6.56 -24.53
C TRP A 352 -8.51 -7.70 -23.54
N ILE A 353 -9.51 -8.45 -23.08
CA ILE A 353 -9.35 -9.59 -22.16
C ILE A 353 -8.40 -10.64 -22.73
N LYS A 354 -8.58 -11.02 -23.99
CA LYS A 354 -7.72 -12.00 -24.67
C LYS A 354 -6.26 -11.56 -24.65
N LYS A 355 -5.99 -10.28 -24.95
CA LYS A 355 -4.66 -9.70 -24.84
C LYS A 355 -4.09 -9.77 -23.42
N ARG A 356 -4.90 -9.54 -22.38
CA ARG A 356 -4.46 -9.66 -20.98
C ARG A 356 -4.14 -11.11 -20.59
N ILE A 357 -4.93 -12.07 -21.06
CA ILE A 357 -4.67 -13.50 -20.86
C ILE A 357 -3.35 -13.89 -21.54
N ASP A 358 -3.10 -13.43 -22.76
CA ASP A 358 -1.85 -13.66 -23.50
C ASP A 358 -0.62 -13.05 -22.81
N GLU A 359 -0.80 -11.97 -22.05
CA GLU A 359 0.24 -11.38 -21.19
C GLU A 359 0.51 -12.20 -19.92
N GLY A 360 -0.33 -13.20 -19.61
CA GLY A 360 -0.21 -14.09 -18.45
C GLY A 360 -1.04 -13.66 -17.24
N ILE A 361 -1.91 -12.66 -17.37
CA ILE A 361 -2.78 -12.17 -16.29
C ILE A 361 -3.89 -13.18 -16.04
N LYS A 362 -4.15 -13.50 -14.77
CA LYS A 362 -5.26 -14.40 -14.40
C LYS A 362 -6.59 -13.66 -14.39
N VAL A 363 -7.61 -14.17 -15.07
CA VAL A 363 -8.92 -13.54 -15.16
C VAL A 363 -9.98 -14.45 -14.54
N PHE A 364 -10.81 -13.89 -13.66
CA PHE A 364 -11.95 -14.60 -13.07
C PHE A 364 -13.26 -13.87 -13.31
N PHE A 365 -14.22 -14.54 -13.95
CA PHE A 365 -15.54 -14.00 -14.27
C PHE A 365 -16.58 -14.43 -13.25
N ILE A 366 -17.45 -13.51 -12.83
CA ILE A 366 -18.55 -13.77 -11.89
C ILE A 366 -19.86 -13.34 -12.52
N ASN A 367 -20.83 -14.25 -12.57
CA ASN A 367 -22.19 -14.07 -13.08
C ASN A 367 -22.29 -13.60 -14.55
N GLY A 368 -21.19 -13.63 -15.30
CA GLY A 368 -21.14 -13.27 -16.72
C GLY A 368 -19.74 -12.87 -17.16
N PHE A 369 -19.52 -12.81 -18.48
CA PHE A 369 -18.20 -12.54 -19.05
C PHE A 369 -17.92 -11.07 -19.38
N GLY A 370 -18.95 -10.21 -19.39
CA GLY A 370 -18.85 -8.87 -19.98
C GLY A 370 -18.96 -8.87 -21.51
N PHE A 371 -19.09 -10.04 -22.13
CA PHE A 371 -19.37 -10.23 -23.54
C PHE A 371 -20.29 -11.45 -23.71
N PRO A 372 -20.97 -11.62 -24.85
CA PRO A 372 -21.93 -12.70 -25.01
C PRO A 372 -21.29 -14.08 -24.83
N ALA A 373 -22.00 -15.03 -24.19
CA ALA A 373 -21.57 -16.43 -24.04
C ALA A 373 -21.69 -17.25 -25.36
N LYS A 374 -21.13 -16.69 -26.43
CA LYS A 374 -20.98 -17.15 -27.82
C LYS A 374 -19.94 -18.27 -27.96
N LYS A 375 -20.17 -19.31 -28.77
CA LYS A 375 -19.09 -20.21 -29.24
C LYS A 375 -17.90 -19.43 -29.81
N ARG A 376 -18.16 -18.37 -30.60
CA ARG A 376 -17.13 -17.49 -31.19
C ARG A 376 -16.17 -16.86 -30.17
N TYR A 377 -16.62 -16.60 -28.95
CA TYR A 377 -15.80 -16.00 -27.88
C TYR A 377 -15.20 -17.08 -26.98
N LEU A 378 -16.00 -18.08 -26.61
CA LEU A 378 -15.65 -19.01 -25.54
C LEU A 378 -14.73 -20.16 -26.02
N SER A 379 -14.76 -20.53 -27.30
CA SER A 379 -13.87 -21.58 -27.82
C SER A 379 -12.39 -21.20 -27.70
N SER A 380 -12.03 -19.93 -27.90
CA SER A 380 -10.64 -19.46 -27.73
C SER A 380 -10.18 -19.51 -26.26
N LEU A 381 -11.14 -19.47 -25.32
CA LEU A 381 -10.92 -19.60 -23.88
C LEU A 381 -10.98 -21.06 -23.41
N GLY A 382 -11.16 -22.02 -24.32
CA GLY A 382 -11.23 -23.45 -24.01
C GLY A 382 -12.54 -23.88 -23.35
N ILE A 383 -13.64 -23.21 -23.68
CA ILE A 383 -14.99 -23.52 -23.20
C ILE A 383 -15.89 -23.76 -24.41
N ASP A 384 -16.51 -24.93 -24.48
CA ASP A 384 -17.58 -25.17 -25.44
C ASP A 384 -18.90 -24.65 -24.89
N ALA A 385 -19.65 -23.96 -25.74
CA ALA A 385 -20.90 -23.30 -25.41
C ALA A 385 -22.03 -23.98 -26.17
N ILE A 386 -22.80 -24.81 -25.47
CA ILE A 386 -23.87 -25.62 -26.08
C ILE A 386 -25.24 -25.05 -25.71
N ILE A 387 -26.18 -25.14 -26.64
CA ILE A 387 -27.57 -24.72 -26.41
C ILE A 387 -28.21 -25.66 -25.38
N ASN A 388 -28.88 -25.09 -24.38
CA ASN A 388 -29.63 -25.84 -23.39
C ASN A 388 -30.95 -26.35 -23.99
N ARG A 389 -31.10 -27.66 -24.08
CA ARG A 389 -32.29 -28.34 -24.64
C ARG A 389 -33.30 -28.76 -23.57
N ALA A 390 -33.03 -28.47 -22.29
CA ALA A 390 -33.99 -28.71 -21.22
C ALA A 390 -35.00 -27.55 -21.11
N ASP A 391 -36.16 -27.84 -20.55
CA ASP A 391 -37.18 -26.85 -20.23
C ASP A 391 -36.68 -25.85 -19.14
N PRO A 392 -36.98 -24.53 -19.24
CA PRO A 392 -36.55 -23.52 -18.28
C PRO A 392 -36.89 -23.78 -16.81
N PHE A 393 -37.96 -24.52 -16.54
CA PHE A 393 -38.42 -24.85 -15.19
C PHE A 393 -37.85 -26.18 -14.68
N SER A 394 -37.09 -26.89 -15.51
CA SER A 394 -36.46 -28.15 -15.13
C SER A 394 -35.34 -27.94 -14.13
N LYS A 395 -35.40 -28.67 -13.02
CA LYS A 395 -34.30 -28.71 -12.04
C LYS A 395 -33.05 -29.35 -12.65
N VAL A 396 -31.91 -28.73 -12.36
CA VAL A 396 -30.57 -29.26 -12.64
C VAL A 396 -30.16 -30.20 -11.50
N ARG A 397 -29.49 -31.32 -11.84
CA ARG A 397 -28.89 -32.23 -10.85
C ARG A 397 -27.38 -32.06 -10.82
N ILE A 398 -26.82 -31.87 -9.63
CA ILE A 398 -25.36 -31.87 -9.44
C ILE A 398 -24.89 -33.33 -9.42
N LEU A 399 -23.92 -33.64 -10.27
CA LEU A 399 -23.28 -34.96 -10.35
C LEU A 399 -22.06 -35.02 -9.44
N GLU A 400 -21.20 -33.99 -9.50
CA GLU A 400 -19.95 -33.92 -8.75
C GLU A 400 -19.70 -32.50 -8.27
N LYS A 401 -19.11 -32.34 -7.09
CA LYS A 401 -18.61 -31.08 -6.56
C LYS A 401 -17.31 -31.30 -5.78
N LYS A 402 -16.41 -30.31 -5.80
CA LYS A 402 -15.17 -30.34 -4.98
C LYS A 402 -15.47 -29.96 -3.51
N ASP A 403 -14.59 -30.36 -2.58
CA ASP A 403 -14.72 -30.14 -1.13
C ASP A 403 -14.78 -28.66 -0.68
N ILE A 404 -14.54 -27.72 -1.60
CA ILE A 404 -14.64 -26.29 -1.32
C ILE A 404 -16.06 -25.72 -1.53
N VAL A 405 -16.99 -26.53 -2.05
CA VAL A 405 -18.40 -26.20 -2.35
C VAL A 405 -19.30 -26.56 -1.17
N GLY A 406 -20.31 -25.75 -0.89
CA GLY A 406 -21.22 -25.91 0.26
C GLY A 406 -20.72 -25.19 1.52
N PHE A 407 -20.10 -24.01 1.37
CA PHE A 407 -19.43 -23.31 2.46
C PHE A 407 -20.39 -22.64 3.46
N GLU A 408 -21.17 -21.64 3.03
CA GLU A 408 -22.25 -21.05 3.84
C GLU A 408 -23.62 -21.57 3.42
N ILE A 409 -23.76 -21.96 2.14
CA ILE A 409 -24.97 -22.49 1.54
C ILE A 409 -24.61 -23.46 0.40
N GLU A 410 -25.52 -24.38 0.07
CA GLU A 410 -25.40 -25.24 -1.11
C GLU A 410 -25.61 -24.43 -2.40
N PRO A 411 -24.98 -24.83 -3.54
CA PRO A 411 -25.21 -24.19 -4.84
C PRO A 411 -26.66 -24.29 -5.28
N GLU A 412 -27.16 -23.21 -5.89
CA GLU A 412 -28.49 -23.15 -6.52
C GLU A 412 -28.30 -22.85 -8.01
N ILE A 413 -28.09 -23.89 -8.82
CA ILE A 413 -27.80 -23.73 -10.25
C ILE A 413 -29.08 -23.34 -11.01
N LYS A 414 -29.13 -22.10 -11.47
CA LYS A 414 -30.25 -21.56 -12.26
C LYS A 414 -30.20 -22.05 -13.71
N TYR A 415 -31.35 -21.98 -14.38
CA TYR A 415 -31.43 -22.20 -15.82
C TYR A 415 -30.64 -21.14 -16.59
N SER A 416 -30.02 -21.54 -17.69
CA SER A 416 -29.35 -20.68 -18.67
C SER A 416 -29.58 -21.24 -20.06
N ASP A 417 -29.79 -20.37 -21.06
CA ASP A 417 -29.96 -20.78 -22.46
C ASP A 417 -28.70 -21.45 -23.05
N VAL A 418 -27.55 -21.13 -22.47
CA VAL A 418 -26.24 -21.68 -22.84
C VAL A 418 -25.63 -22.44 -21.67
N LEU A 419 -25.22 -23.68 -21.92
CA LEU A 419 -24.47 -24.50 -20.98
C LEU A 419 -22.98 -24.46 -21.33
N LEU A 420 -22.14 -24.34 -20.31
CA LEU A 420 -20.69 -24.21 -20.45
C LEU A 420 -20.00 -25.54 -20.17
N VAL A 421 -19.21 -26.03 -21.12
CA VAL A 421 -18.44 -27.27 -21.01
C VAL A 421 -16.95 -26.93 -21.11
N PRO A 422 -16.18 -26.93 -20.01
CA PRO A 422 -14.75 -26.63 -20.05
C PRO A 422 -13.99 -27.77 -20.74
N GLU A 423 -13.35 -27.48 -21.87
CA GLU A 423 -12.50 -28.44 -22.60
C GLU A 423 -11.11 -28.57 -21.96
N ARG A 424 -10.63 -27.46 -21.36
CA ARG A 424 -9.30 -27.37 -20.73
C ARG A 424 -9.42 -26.70 -19.38
N GLY A 425 -9.68 -27.46 -18.33
CA GLY A 425 -9.81 -26.91 -16.98
C GLY A 425 -10.23 -27.94 -15.95
N ILE A 426 -10.43 -27.47 -14.72
CA ILE A 426 -10.92 -28.28 -13.60
C ILE A 426 -12.34 -27.80 -13.27
N PRO A 427 -13.38 -28.57 -13.64
CA PRO A 427 -14.74 -28.34 -13.15
C PRO A 427 -14.75 -28.35 -11.61
N ILE A 428 -15.30 -27.31 -11.00
CA ILE A 428 -15.52 -27.26 -9.55
C ILE A 428 -16.87 -27.87 -9.19
N ILE A 429 -17.87 -27.66 -10.05
CA ILE A 429 -19.18 -28.32 -10.02
C ILE A 429 -19.43 -28.91 -11.41
N THR A 430 -19.82 -30.17 -11.47
CA THR A 430 -20.32 -30.82 -12.68
C THR A 430 -21.81 -31.09 -12.48
N ALA A 431 -22.64 -30.58 -13.38
CA ALA A 431 -24.08 -30.68 -13.33
C ALA A 431 -24.64 -31.33 -14.60
N ILE A 432 -25.85 -31.87 -14.51
CA ILE A 432 -26.59 -32.44 -15.64
C ILE A 432 -28.02 -31.88 -15.65
N ASN A 433 -28.49 -31.44 -16.82
CA ASN A 433 -29.87 -31.03 -17.01
C ASN A 433 -30.80 -32.23 -17.27
N LYS A 434 -32.11 -32.00 -17.36
CA LYS A 434 -33.10 -33.05 -17.66
C LYS A 434 -32.96 -33.65 -19.06
N ALA A 435 -32.35 -32.93 -20.01
CA ALA A 435 -32.06 -33.41 -21.36
C ALA A 435 -30.75 -34.25 -21.43
N GLY A 436 -30.13 -34.58 -20.30
CA GLY A 436 -28.91 -35.39 -20.24
C GLY A 436 -27.62 -34.64 -20.60
N GLN A 437 -27.67 -33.33 -20.81
CA GLN A 437 -26.51 -32.50 -21.13
C GLN A 437 -25.72 -32.20 -19.86
N LYS A 438 -24.46 -32.64 -19.83
CA LYS A 438 -23.51 -32.34 -18.76
C LYS A 438 -22.85 -30.98 -19.00
N PHE A 439 -22.65 -30.22 -17.93
CA PHE A 439 -22.01 -28.91 -17.99
C PHE A 439 -21.38 -28.53 -16.65
N SER A 440 -20.61 -27.44 -16.62
CA SER A 440 -19.98 -26.93 -15.42
C SER A 440 -20.29 -25.44 -15.24
N PRO A 441 -21.09 -25.05 -14.23
CA PRO A 441 -21.40 -23.64 -13.97
C PRO A 441 -20.21 -22.89 -13.34
N ILE A 442 -19.19 -23.60 -12.85
CA ILE A 442 -17.96 -23.02 -12.32
C ILE A 442 -16.77 -23.93 -12.62
N ALA A 443 -15.73 -23.36 -13.21
CA ALA A 443 -14.49 -24.06 -13.51
C ALA A 443 -13.25 -23.18 -13.33
N ILE A 444 -12.15 -23.82 -12.94
CA ILE A 444 -10.82 -23.21 -12.92
C ILE A 444 -10.12 -23.53 -14.24
N MET A 445 -9.78 -22.49 -14.98
CA MET A 445 -9.15 -22.59 -16.28
C MET A 445 -7.66 -22.23 -16.18
N PRO A 446 -6.79 -22.62 -17.13
CA PRO A 446 -5.37 -22.22 -17.12
C PRO A 446 -5.16 -20.70 -17.03
N TRP A 447 -6.09 -19.91 -17.56
CA TRP A 447 -6.09 -18.45 -17.52
C TRP A 447 -6.82 -17.85 -16.31
N GLY A 448 -7.43 -18.65 -15.42
CA GLY A 448 -8.10 -18.18 -14.20
C GLY A 448 -9.40 -18.93 -13.94
N GLY A 449 -10.50 -18.53 -14.57
CA GLY A 449 -11.75 -19.29 -14.53
C GLY A 449 -13.01 -18.43 -14.61
N TYR A 450 -14.15 -19.07 -14.36
CA TYR A 450 -15.46 -18.41 -14.33
C TYR A 450 -16.35 -19.08 -13.30
N ALA A 451 -17.33 -18.33 -12.79
CA ALA A 451 -18.45 -18.84 -12.01
C ALA A 451 -19.76 -18.16 -12.46
N MET A 452 -20.74 -18.96 -12.84
CA MET A 452 -22.06 -18.50 -13.26
C MET A 452 -22.99 -18.36 -12.06
N GLU A 453 -24.13 -17.71 -12.28
CA GLU A 453 -25.09 -17.39 -11.22
C GLU A 453 -25.48 -18.62 -10.38
N GLY A 454 -25.52 -18.43 -9.05
CA GLY A 454 -25.88 -19.47 -8.09
C GLY A 454 -24.81 -20.55 -7.83
N SER A 455 -23.67 -20.51 -8.54
CA SER A 455 -22.56 -21.44 -8.33
C SER A 455 -21.46 -20.95 -7.38
N LEU A 456 -21.36 -19.62 -7.19
CA LEU A 456 -20.37 -18.99 -6.30
C LEU A 456 -21.02 -18.31 -5.09
N ILE A 457 -22.08 -17.55 -5.33
CA ILE A 457 -22.85 -16.83 -4.33
C ILE A 457 -24.33 -17.07 -4.63
N VAL A 458 -25.12 -17.26 -3.57
CA VAL A 458 -26.58 -17.38 -3.61
C VAL A 458 -27.17 -16.30 -2.72
N ASN A 459 -28.16 -15.56 -3.23
CA ASN A 459 -28.89 -14.59 -2.43
C ASN A 459 -29.99 -15.30 -1.64
N HIS A 460 -30.00 -15.11 -0.32
CA HIS A 460 -31.02 -15.65 0.58
C HIS A 460 -31.57 -14.57 1.50
N GLY A 461 -32.76 -14.05 1.16
CA GLY A 461 -33.36 -12.90 1.84
C GLY A 461 -32.53 -11.64 1.60
N LYS A 462 -31.90 -11.13 2.66
CA LYS A 462 -31.00 -9.95 2.59
C LYS A 462 -29.51 -10.31 2.52
N ASN A 463 -29.17 -11.60 2.51
CA ASN A 463 -27.80 -12.06 2.63
C ASN A 463 -27.28 -12.58 1.30
N ASP A 464 -26.06 -12.18 0.93
CA ASP A 464 -25.29 -12.77 -0.16
C ASP A 464 -24.39 -13.86 0.44
N LEU A 465 -24.77 -15.13 0.27
CA LEU A 465 -24.13 -16.27 0.93
C LEU A 465 -23.15 -16.98 -0.02
N TRP A 466 -21.95 -17.27 0.47
CA TRP A 466 -20.90 -17.95 -0.29
C TRP A 466 -21.17 -19.45 -0.40
N VAL A 467 -21.35 -19.91 -1.63
CA VAL A 467 -21.35 -21.34 -1.95
C VAL A 467 -19.95 -21.92 -1.79
N ILE A 468 -18.92 -21.13 -2.14
CA ILE A 468 -17.51 -21.56 -2.11
C ILE A 468 -16.71 -20.63 -1.23
N ASN A 469 -15.82 -21.18 -0.39
CA ASN A 469 -14.95 -20.36 0.44
C ASN A 469 -14.05 -19.44 -0.42
N PRO A 470 -14.20 -18.10 -0.33
CA PRO A 470 -13.53 -17.17 -1.25
C PRO A 470 -12.01 -17.16 -1.10
N ILE A 471 -11.49 -17.32 0.13
CA ILE A 471 -10.04 -17.39 0.36
C ILE A 471 -9.42 -18.61 -0.35
N LYS A 472 -10.07 -19.78 -0.24
CA LYS A 472 -9.60 -21.01 -0.89
C LYS A 472 -9.65 -20.86 -2.42
N LEU A 473 -10.77 -20.35 -2.95
CA LEU A 473 -10.96 -20.16 -4.38
C LEU A 473 -9.92 -19.21 -4.98
N PHE A 474 -9.78 -18.00 -4.43
CA PHE A 474 -8.85 -17.00 -4.96
C PHE A 474 -7.39 -17.39 -4.77
N ARG A 475 -7.06 -18.21 -3.77
CA ARG A 475 -5.72 -18.80 -3.64
C ARG A 475 -5.40 -19.76 -4.77
N ILE A 476 -6.36 -20.58 -5.21
CA ILE A 476 -6.20 -21.49 -6.35
C ILE A 476 -6.01 -20.71 -7.65
N ILE A 477 -6.80 -19.66 -7.86
CA ILE A 477 -6.79 -18.84 -9.08
C ILE A 477 -5.50 -18.01 -9.19
N PHE A 478 -5.20 -17.20 -8.18
CA PHE A 478 -4.13 -16.19 -8.27
C PHE A 478 -2.78 -16.66 -7.74
N LYS A 479 -2.75 -17.79 -7.01
CA LYS A 479 -1.54 -18.43 -6.46
C LYS A 479 -0.60 -17.43 -5.75
N PRO A 480 -1.02 -16.83 -4.62
CA PRO A 480 -0.15 -15.97 -3.81
C PRO A 480 0.91 -16.81 -3.10
N GLU A 481 2.10 -16.93 -3.69
CA GLU A 481 3.22 -17.70 -3.14
C GLU A 481 4.10 -16.90 -2.16
N PHE A 482 3.79 -15.63 -1.93
CA PHE A 482 4.56 -14.72 -1.10
C PHE A 482 4.03 -14.61 0.33
N PRO A 483 4.88 -14.27 1.32
CA PRO A 483 4.41 -13.95 2.67
C PRO A 483 3.49 -12.71 2.62
N ALA A 484 2.23 -12.88 3.01
CA ALA A 484 1.20 -11.87 2.86
C ALA A 484 1.29 -10.81 3.98
N PRO A 485 1.36 -9.50 3.69
CA PRO A 485 1.33 -8.50 4.74
C PRO A 485 0.04 -8.52 5.56
N ASP A 486 0.11 -8.09 6.81
CA ASP A 486 -1.02 -8.12 7.76
C ASP A 486 -1.16 -6.81 8.55
N ILE A 487 -2.39 -6.30 8.60
CA ILE A 487 -2.78 -5.06 9.29
C ILE A 487 -3.59 -5.30 10.57
N THR A 488 -3.74 -6.56 11.00
CA THR A 488 -4.60 -6.95 12.12
C THR A 488 -3.80 -7.26 13.38
N THR A 489 -2.50 -7.50 13.23
CA THR A 489 -1.62 -8.04 14.27
C THR A 489 -0.32 -7.25 14.32
N GLU A 490 0.20 -7.03 15.52
CA GLU A 490 1.52 -6.46 15.77
C GLU A 490 2.16 -7.28 16.90
N ASN A 491 3.36 -7.83 16.65
CA ASN A 491 4.09 -8.70 17.59
C ASN A 491 3.19 -9.80 18.19
N GLY A 492 2.39 -10.48 17.37
CA GLY A 492 1.57 -11.63 17.79
C GLY A 492 0.31 -11.30 18.61
N ASN A 493 0.06 -10.02 18.91
CA ASN A 493 -1.14 -9.54 19.57
C ASN A 493 -2.05 -8.81 18.56
N ARG A 494 -3.36 -8.92 18.77
CA ARG A 494 -4.35 -8.27 17.89
C ARG A 494 -4.31 -6.76 18.09
N ILE A 495 -4.30 -6.00 17.00
CA ILE A 495 -4.31 -4.55 17.08
C ILE A 495 -5.63 -4.07 17.70
N LEU A 496 -5.56 -3.08 18.60
CA LEU A 496 -6.70 -2.39 19.19
C LEU A 496 -6.64 -0.91 18.83
N THR A 497 -7.74 -0.40 18.26
CA THR A 497 -7.97 1.03 18.05
C THR A 497 -9.24 1.46 18.79
N ALA A 498 -9.30 2.73 19.20
CA ALA A 498 -10.50 3.34 19.75
C ALA A 498 -10.66 4.73 19.12
N HIS A 499 -11.82 5.04 18.58
CA HIS A 499 -12.09 6.36 18.01
C HIS A 499 -13.52 6.84 18.26
N ILE A 500 -13.67 8.15 18.29
CA ILE A 500 -14.92 8.84 18.65
C ILE A 500 -15.27 9.84 17.57
N ASP A 501 -16.44 9.67 16.96
CA ASP A 501 -17.05 10.65 16.06
C ASP A 501 -17.68 11.78 16.87
N GLY A 502 -17.70 12.99 16.29
CA GLY A 502 -17.98 14.23 17.00
C GLY A 502 -19.42 14.38 17.49
N ASP A 503 -20.33 13.51 17.06
CA ASP A 503 -21.77 13.67 17.21
C ASP A 503 -22.25 13.71 18.67
N GLY A 504 -23.16 14.65 18.92
CA GLY A 504 -23.84 14.79 20.20
C GLY A 504 -22.96 15.40 21.28
N PHE A 505 -21.83 16.04 20.94
CA PHE A 505 -20.89 16.63 21.90
C PHE A 505 -21.55 17.63 22.86
N PHE A 506 -22.55 18.36 22.37
CA PHE A 506 -23.28 19.41 23.08
C PHE A 506 -24.31 18.89 24.11
N GLY A 507 -24.61 17.59 24.12
CA GLY A 507 -25.66 16.98 24.93
C GLY A 507 -25.34 16.91 26.44
N ASN A 508 -26.37 16.68 27.25
CA ASN A 508 -26.27 16.42 28.70
C ASN A 508 -26.54 14.95 29.03
N ALA A 509 -25.96 14.45 30.12
CA ALA A 509 -26.25 13.10 30.58
C ALA A 509 -27.63 13.03 31.24
N ASN A 510 -28.47 12.06 30.84
CA ASN A 510 -29.83 11.93 31.35
C ASN A 510 -29.89 11.58 32.84
N PHE A 511 -28.85 10.94 33.36
CA PHE A 511 -28.75 10.53 34.77
C PHE A 511 -28.09 11.61 35.66
N ASP A 512 -27.51 12.65 35.06
CA ASP A 512 -26.93 13.80 35.76
C ASP A 512 -26.88 14.99 34.80
N LEU A 513 -27.95 15.80 34.81
CA LEU A 513 -28.10 16.94 33.89
C LEU A 513 -27.06 18.05 34.12
N SER A 514 -26.32 18.03 35.23
CA SER A 514 -25.25 19.00 35.49
C SER A 514 -24.00 18.74 34.63
N ARG A 515 -23.82 17.48 34.19
CA ARG A 515 -22.68 17.02 33.40
C ARG A 515 -23.03 16.91 31.92
N SER A 516 -22.17 17.44 31.05
CA SER A 516 -22.30 17.17 29.61
C SER A 516 -21.89 15.73 29.29
N VAL A 517 -22.40 15.18 28.18
CA VAL A 517 -21.99 13.85 27.71
C VAL A 517 -20.49 13.79 27.40
N ALA A 518 -19.91 14.88 26.89
CA ALA A 518 -18.48 14.99 26.66
C ALA A 518 -17.66 14.96 27.96
N GLU A 519 -18.17 15.53 29.06
CA GLU A 519 -17.54 15.41 30.39
C GLU A 519 -17.63 13.98 30.92
N VAL A 520 -18.77 13.31 30.74
CA VAL A 520 -18.93 11.89 31.08
C VAL A 520 -17.92 11.03 30.32
N ILE A 521 -17.84 11.14 28.99
CA ILE A 521 -16.87 10.38 28.18
C ILE A 521 -15.43 10.69 28.58
N ARG A 522 -15.08 11.96 28.79
CA ARG A 522 -13.74 12.35 29.26
C ARG A 522 -13.37 11.65 30.56
N ASP A 523 -14.26 11.70 31.55
CA ASP A 523 -13.95 11.29 32.92
C ASP A 523 -14.13 9.79 33.17
N GLU A 524 -15.13 9.17 32.54
CA GLU A 524 -15.47 7.76 32.72
C GLU A 524 -14.80 6.83 31.72
N ILE A 525 -14.39 7.34 30.54
CA ILE A 525 -13.76 6.55 29.49
C ILE A 525 -12.31 6.99 29.27
N LEU A 526 -12.08 8.20 28.78
CA LEU A 526 -10.75 8.62 28.30
C LEU A 526 -9.68 8.69 29.41
N LYS A 527 -10.07 9.12 30.61
CA LYS A 527 -9.18 9.14 31.80
C LYS A 527 -9.03 7.76 32.46
N LYS A 528 -10.01 6.85 32.30
CA LYS A 528 -10.01 5.53 32.94
C LYS A 528 -9.27 4.49 32.11
N TYR A 529 -9.54 4.47 30.80
CA TYR A 529 -8.90 3.57 29.86
C TYR A 529 -7.79 4.33 29.13
N THR A 530 -6.54 4.17 29.59
CA THR A 530 -5.41 5.00 29.12
C THR A 530 -4.75 4.50 27.81
N ILE A 531 -5.47 3.70 27.02
CA ILE A 531 -5.05 3.35 25.66
C ILE A 531 -5.15 4.57 24.73
N PRO A 532 -4.53 4.56 23.53
CA PRO A 532 -4.70 5.58 22.51
C PRO A 532 -6.16 5.69 22.04
N HIS A 533 -6.66 6.92 21.95
CA HIS A 533 -7.97 7.27 21.39
C HIS A 533 -7.78 8.34 20.32
N THR A 534 -8.39 8.17 19.16
CA THR A 534 -8.52 9.25 18.15
C THR A 534 -9.89 9.90 18.33
N VAL A 535 -9.93 11.17 18.73
CA VAL A 535 -11.18 11.84 19.11
C VAL A 535 -11.43 13.01 18.18
N SER A 536 -12.63 13.10 17.62
CA SER A 536 -13.02 14.19 16.73
C SER A 536 -14.09 15.09 17.34
N VAL A 537 -14.33 16.23 16.69
CA VAL A 537 -15.45 17.13 16.99
C VAL A 537 -16.04 17.65 15.69
N ILE A 538 -17.34 17.96 15.71
CA ILE A 538 -18.01 18.73 14.66
C ILE A 538 -17.87 20.21 15.05
N GLU A 539 -17.21 21.01 14.21
CA GLU A 539 -16.99 22.42 14.53
C GLU A 539 -18.31 23.17 14.72
N GLY A 540 -19.30 22.95 13.86
CA GLY A 540 -20.61 23.59 13.88
C GLY A 540 -21.43 23.31 15.14
N GLU A 541 -21.12 22.26 15.92
CA GLU A 541 -21.77 22.02 17.23
C GLU A 541 -21.09 22.76 18.39
N ILE A 542 -19.82 23.16 18.24
CA ILE A 542 -18.99 23.66 19.34
C ILE A 542 -18.65 25.13 19.20
N ALA A 543 -18.44 25.61 17.97
CA ALA A 543 -17.96 26.96 17.71
C ALA A 543 -19.01 28.03 18.04
N ALA A 544 -18.56 29.24 18.32
CA ALA A 544 -19.44 30.37 18.67
C ALA A 544 -20.30 30.86 17.50
N TRP A 545 -19.97 30.47 16.27
CA TRP A 545 -20.75 30.69 15.05
C TRP A 545 -21.57 29.44 14.66
N GLY A 546 -21.58 28.42 15.52
CA GLY A 546 -22.29 27.17 15.30
C GLY A 546 -23.74 27.19 15.76
N LEU A 547 -24.30 26.00 15.98
CA LEU A 547 -25.68 25.76 16.41
C LEU A 547 -25.97 26.20 17.87
N TYR A 548 -24.94 26.23 18.73
CA TYR A 548 -25.08 26.48 20.17
C TYR A 548 -24.12 27.57 20.68
N PRO A 549 -24.22 28.82 20.16
CA PRO A 549 -23.31 29.91 20.51
C PRO A 549 -23.23 30.16 22.03
N GLU A 550 -24.34 30.02 22.75
CA GLU A 550 -24.46 30.19 24.20
C GLU A 550 -23.69 29.12 25.00
N LYS A 551 -23.52 27.92 24.44
CA LYS A 551 -22.76 26.82 25.05
C LYS A 551 -21.30 26.80 24.63
N SER A 552 -20.95 27.48 23.54
CA SER A 552 -19.64 27.36 22.87
C SER A 552 -18.45 27.50 23.82
N ARG A 553 -18.43 28.51 24.69
CA ARG A 553 -17.33 28.72 25.66
C ARG A 553 -17.11 27.49 26.56
N ARG A 554 -18.20 26.85 27.03
CA ARG A 554 -18.13 25.63 27.85
C ARG A 554 -17.69 24.44 26.99
N LEU A 555 -18.25 24.26 25.80
CA LEU A 555 -17.94 23.14 24.92
C LEU A 555 -16.48 23.19 24.44
N GLU A 556 -15.96 24.34 24.02
CA GLU A 556 -14.55 24.51 23.67
C GLU A 556 -13.64 24.20 24.87
N LYS A 557 -14.01 24.62 26.10
CA LYS A 557 -13.24 24.31 27.32
C LYS A 557 -13.17 22.81 27.56
N ILE A 558 -14.27 22.09 27.34
CA ILE A 558 -14.32 20.62 27.46
C ILE A 558 -13.46 19.97 26.37
N ALA A 559 -13.60 20.39 25.11
CA ALA A 559 -12.79 19.88 23.99
C ALA A 559 -11.29 20.09 24.24
N LYS A 560 -10.88 21.28 24.68
CA LYS A 560 -9.50 21.58 25.12
C LYS A 560 -9.04 20.63 26.22
N SER A 561 -9.89 20.33 27.19
CA SER A 561 -9.55 19.40 28.28
C SER A 561 -9.36 17.95 27.80
N ILE A 562 -10.12 17.53 26.78
CA ILE A 562 -9.98 16.22 26.14
C ILE A 562 -8.69 16.16 25.32
N PHE A 563 -8.44 17.14 24.46
CA PHE A 563 -7.26 17.16 23.58
C PHE A 563 -5.94 17.33 24.34
N ARG A 564 -5.95 17.84 25.58
CA ARG A 564 -4.77 17.86 26.46
C ARG A 564 -4.34 16.47 26.96
N LEU A 565 -5.24 15.48 26.97
CA LEU A 565 -4.90 14.13 27.44
C LEU A 565 -3.82 13.48 26.55
N SER A 566 -2.77 12.91 27.15
CA SER A 566 -1.64 12.34 26.40
C SER A 566 -2.02 11.13 25.53
N ASN A 567 -3.11 10.44 25.88
CA ASN A 567 -3.64 9.29 25.17
C ASN A 567 -4.71 9.67 24.13
N VAL A 568 -4.90 10.95 23.83
CA VAL A 568 -5.84 11.44 22.81
C VAL A 568 -5.09 12.05 21.62
N GLU A 569 -5.39 11.56 20.42
CA GLU A 569 -5.02 12.11 19.11
C GLU A 569 -6.20 12.95 18.58
N PRO A 570 -5.98 14.23 18.25
CA PRO A 570 -7.04 15.07 17.67
C PRO A 570 -7.41 14.64 16.25
N ALA A 571 -8.70 14.61 15.98
CA ALA A 571 -9.31 14.40 14.68
C ALA A 571 -10.36 15.49 14.37
N SER A 572 -10.73 15.63 13.10
CA SER A 572 -11.87 16.46 12.67
C SER A 572 -13.03 15.57 12.24
N HIS A 573 -14.26 15.94 12.60
CA HIS A 573 -15.49 15.37 12.06
C HIS A 573 -16.25 16.40 11.23
N THR A 574 -15.49 17.19 10.46
CA THR A 574 -15.95 18.23 9.55
C THR A 574 -16.53 19.48 10.23
N PHE A 575 -16.99 20.43 9.41
CA PHE A 575 -17.59 21.67 9.89
C PHE A 575 -19.06 21.48 10.21
N SER A 576 -19.86 21.06 9.22
CA SER A 576 -21.32 21.01 9.32
C SER A 576 -21.87 19.59 9.46
N HIS A 577 -21.00 18.57 9.51
CA HIS A 577 -21.39 17.16 9.44
C HIS A 577 -22.25 16.87 8.19
N PRO A 578 -21.65 16.84 6.99
CA PRO A 578 -22.33 16.36 5.79
C PRO A 578 -22.96 14.98 6.03
N PHE A 579 -24.29 14.90 5.91
CA PHE A 579 -25.03 13.63 5.91
C PHE A 579 -24.86 12.91 4.58
N TYR A 580 -24.76 13.69 3.50
CA TYR A 580 -24.56 13.19 2.13
C TYR A 580 -23.49 14.03 1.43
N TRP A 581 -22.36 13.41 1.13
CA TRP A 581 -21.23 14.08 0.49
C TRP A 581 -21.42 14.35 -1.01
N LYS A 582 -22.33 13.61 -1.65
CA LYS A 582 -22.64 13.74 -3.08
C LYS A 582 -24.14 13.96 -3.29
N ASP A 583 -24.47 14.57 -4.43
CA ASP A 583 -25.85 14.83 -4.83
C ASP A 583 -26.42 13.63 -5.62
N ASN A 584 -26.35 12.43 -5.04
CA ASN A 584 -26.58 11.20 -5.80
C ASN A 584 -27.89 10.52 -5.36
N ASN A 585 -28.81 10.43 -6.33
CA ASN A 585 -30.17 9.86 -6.23
C ASN A 585 -30.25 8.34 -5.94
N TRP A 586 -29.17 7.65 -5.58
CA TRP A 586 -29.18 6.18 -5.55
C TRP A 586 -29.98 5.60 -4.37
N LYS A 587 -30.06 6.31 -3.24
CA LYS A 587 -31.10 6.06 -2.23
C LYS A 587 -32.38 6.82 -2.62
N ARG A 588 -33.03 6.37 -3.70
CA ARG A 588 -34.41 6.77 -4.05
C ARG A 588 -35.37 6.17 -3.01
N SER A 589 -35.42 6.77 -1.83
CA SER A 589 -36.62 6.88 -1.00
C SER A 589 -36.32 7.76 0.20
N THR A 590 -37.30 8.58 0.54
CA THR A 590 -37.38 9.51 1.67
C THR A 590 -36.79 10.91 1.43
N HIS A 591 -37.64 11.89 1.72
CA HIS A 591 -37.26 13.28 1.91
C HIS A 591 -35.95 13.33 2.71
N ARG A 592 -35.00 14.21 2.34
CA ARG A 592 -33.83 14.51 3.17
C ARG A 592 -34.34 15.09 4.49
N LYS A 593 -34.71 14.24 5.45
CA LYS A 593 -35.38 14.62 6.70
C LYS A 593 -34.61 15.70 7.47
N TYR A 594 -33.30 15.76 7.27
CA TYR A 594 -32.37 16.67 7.95
C TYR A 594 -31.54 17.55 6.99
N GLY A 595 -31.92 17.68 5.71
CA GLY A 595 -31.11 18.41 4.72
C GLY A 595 -29.81 17.68 4.31
N ARG A 596 -28.81 18.41 3.78
CA ARG A 596 -27.51 17.82 3.36
C ARG A 596 -26.49 17.74 4.49
N HIS A 597 -26.61 18.62 5.48
CA HIS A 597 -25.72 18.76 6.62
C HIS A 597 -26.50 19.45 7.77
N LEU A 598 -25.88 19.60 8.94
CA LEU A 598 -26.49 20.34 10.05
C LEU A 598 -26.78 21.80 9.66
N PRO A 599 -27.89 22.42 10.10
CA PRO A 599 -28.29 23.78 9.71
C PRO A 599 -27.45 24.86 10.41
N VAL A 600 -26.15 24.86 10.18
CA VAL A 600 -25.21 25.84 10.75
C VAL A 600 -25.51 27.23 10.19
N PRO A 601 -25.63 28.28 11.03
CA PRO A 601 -25.91 29.63 10.56
C PRO A 601 -24.89 30.11 9.51
N ASN A 602 -25.38 30.83 8.49
CA ASN A 602 -24.57 31.38 7.39
C ASN A 602 -23.79 30.31 6.58
N TYR A 603 -24.33 29.09 6.51
CA TYR A 603 -23.80 28.02 5.67
C TYR A 603 -24.89 27.49 4.73
N GLU A 604 -24.60 27.47 3.43
CA GLU A 604 -25.57 27.23 2.36
C GLU A 604 -26.23 25.84 2.44
N PRO A 605 -27.54 25.73 2.78
CA PRO A 605 -28.19 24.48 3.19
C PRO A 605 -28.18 23.32 2.19
N ASN A 606 -27.98 23.63 0.90
CA ASN A 606 -28.06 22.68 -0.20
C ASN A 606 -26.70 22.42 -0.88
N SER A 607 -25.62 22.93 -0.31
CA SER A 607 -24.26 22.78 -0.86
C SER A 607 -23.31 22.16 0.16
N ILE A 608 -22.19 21.63 -0.31
CA ILE A 608 -21.09 21.17 0.55
C ILE A 608 -19.82 21.86 0.05
N ASP A 609 -19.34 22.85 0.80
CA ASP A 609 -18.02 23.43 0.56
C ASP A 609 -16.96 22.50 1.17
N ILE A 610 -16.39 21.64 0.33
CA ILE A 610 -15.37 20.65 0.72
C ILE A 610 -14.20 21.31 1.46
N LYS A 611 -13.77 22.51 1.03
CA LYS A 611 -12.63 23.20 1.65
C LYS A 611 -12.99 23.67 3.04
N ARG A 612 -14.20 24.21 3.23
CA ARG A 612 -14.71 24.62 4.53
C ARG A 612 -14.89 23.43 5.48
N GLU A 613 -15.44 22.33 4.97
CA GLU A 613 -15.66 21.10 5.72
C GLU A 613 -14.35 20.49 6.22
N ILE A 614 -13.31 20.47 5.39
CA ILE A 614 -12.06 19.77 5.69
C ILE A 614 -11.02 20.72 6.26
N ILE A 615 -10.51 21.66 5.45
CA ILE A 615 -9.40 22.52 5.87
C ILE A 615 -9.85 23.49 6.96
N GLY A 616 -11.02 24.11 6.78
CA GLY A 616 -11.57 25.07 7.75
C GLY A 616 -11.75 24.46 9.15
N SER A 617 -12.37 23.27 9.23
CA SER A 617 -12.57 22.58 10.50
C SER A 617 -11.28 22.13 11.17
N ILE A 618 -10.32 21.67 10.39
CA ILE A 618 -8.99 21.30 10.88
C ILE A 618 -8.27 22.52 11.44
N GLU A 619 -8.27 23.64 10.71
CA GLU A 619 -7.64 24.88 11.18
C GLU A 619 -8.28 25.42 12.46
N TYR A 620 -9.61 25.33 12.58
CA TYR A 620 -10.32 25.69 13.81
C TYR A 620 -9.83 24.85 15.00
N ILE A 621 -9.78 23.53 14.85
CA ILE A 621 -9.31 22.60 15.89
C ILE A 621 -7.86 22.89 16.26
N ASP A 622 -6.98 23.02 15.26
CA ASP A 622 -5.54 23.23 15.45
C ASP A 622 -5.22 24.56 16.13
N LYS A 623 -5.92 25.64 15.74
CA LYS A 623 -5.66 26.99 16.29
C LYS A 623 -6.33 27.21 17.64
N ARG A 624 -7.50 26.60 17.90
CA ARG A 624 -8.30 26.91 19.09
C ARG A 624 -8.36 25.80 20.12
N LEU A 625 -8.43 24.53 19.74
CA LEU A 625 -8.82 23.46 20.66
C LEU A 625 -7.65 22.62 21.15
N VAL A 626 -6.60 22.45 20.35
CA VAL A 626 -5.46 21.59 20.68
C VAL A 626 -4.27 22.38 21.24
N PRO A 627 -3.43 21.80 22.11
CA PRO A 627 -2.14 22.38 22.51
C PRO A 627 -1.19 22.56 21.31
N LYS A 628 -0.23 23.49 21.40
CA LYS A 628 0.71 23.82 20.31
C LYS A 628 1.52 22.61 19.80
N GLU A 629 1.73 21.61 20.64
CA GLU A 629 2.50 20.40 20.32
C GLU A 629 1.67 19.32 19.60
N LYS A 630 0.35 19.51 19.53
CA LYS A 630 -0.59 18.61 18.86
C LYS A 630 -1.20 19.29 17.65
N ARG A 631 -1.63 18.47 16.71
CA ARG A 631 -2.40 18.87 15.54
C ARG A 631 -3.31 17.74 15.12
N VAL A 632 -4.35 18.04 14.36
CA VAL A 632 -5.21 17.04 13.73
C VAL A 632 -4.36 16.09 12.90
N LYS A 633 -4.62 14.79 13.07
CA LYS A 633 -3.96 13.72 12.29
C LYS A 633 -4.93 12.96 11.41
N VAL A 634 -6.22 12.98 11.73
CA VAL A 634 -7.23 12.18 11.05
C VAL A 634 -8.48 13.04 10.77
N LEU A 635 -9.02 12.95 9.56
CA LEU A 635 -10.39 13.32 9.23
C LEU A 635 -11.26 12.07 9.35
N LEU A 636 -12.30 12.12 10.17
CA LEU A 636 -13.29 11.06 10.31
C LEU A 636 -14.49 11.44 9.42
N TRP A 637 -14.77 10.64 8.38
CA TRP A 637 -15.85 10.92 7.43
C TRP A 637 -17.22 10.88 8.14
N SER A 638 -18.01 11.93 7.94
CA SER A 638 -19.38 12.07 8.45
C SER A 638 -20.41 11.41 7.54
N GLY A 639 -21.62 11.19 8.08
CA GLY A 639 -22.80 10.83 7.30
C GLY A 639 -22.68 9.50 6.56
N ASP A 640 -23.03 9.51 5.28
CA ASP A 640 -22.96 8.34 4.39
C ASP A 640 -21.54 7.79 4.14
N CYS A 641 -20.50 8.50 4.61
CA CYS A 641 -19.10 8.15 4.42
C CYS A 641 -18.75 7.88 2.94
N ALA A 642 -19.43 8.55 2.01
CA ALA A 642 -19.22 8.40 0.57
C ALA A 642 -18.62 9.69 -0.06
N PRO A 643 -17.46 10.17 0.42
CA PRO A 643 -16.86 11.40 -0.07
C PRO A 643 -16.54 11.34 -1.57
N PRO A 644 -16.67 12.46 -2.30
CA PRO A 644 -16.16 12.56 -3.65
C PRO A 644 -14.62 12.50 -3.66
N ARG A 645 -14.06 12.25 -4.85
CA ARG A 645 -12.61 12.13 -5.06
C ARG A 645 -11.86 13.35 -4.52
N GLU A 646 -12.33 14.55 -4.84
CA GLU A 646 -11.76 15.85 -4.45
C GLU A 646 -11.67 16.02 -2.93
N ALA A 647 -12.66 15.53 -2.18
CA ALA A 647 -12.61 15.53 -0.72
C ALA A 647 -11.49 14.62 -0.19
N VAL A 648 -11.39 13.39 -0.71
CA VAL A 648 -10.32 12.46 -0.30
C VAL A 648 -8.95 13.02 -0.70
N LYS A 649 -8.79 13.53 -1.92
CA LYS A 649 -7.58 14.22 -2.39
C LYS A 649 -7.15 15.33 -1.44
N MET A 650 -8.09 16.17 -0.99
CA MET A 650 -7.80 17.29 -0.11
C MET A 650 -7.15 16.85 1.21
N THR A 651 -7.55 15.70 1.76
CA THR A 651 -6.89 15.14 2.97
C THR A 651 -5.44 14.73 2.70
N TYR A 652 -5.16 14.20 1.52
CA TYR A 652 -3.80 13.84 1.08
C TYR A 652 -2.94 15.09 0.87
N ASP A 653 -3.50 16.13 0.24
CA ASP A 653 -2.79 17.39 -0.04
C ASP A 653 -2.28 18.07 1.24
N ILE A 654 -3.04 17.97 2.34
CA ILE A 654 -2.67 18.55 3.65
C ILE A 654 -1.97 17.56 4.60
N GLY A 655 -1.72 16.32 4.17
CA GLY A 655 -1.01 15.31 4.96
C GLY A 655 -1.79 14.78 6.17
N VAL A 656 -3.11 14.66 6.05
CA VAL A 656 -4.04 14.16 7.07
C VAL A 656 -4.60 12.81 6.62
N TYR A 657 -4.58 11.81 7.51
CA TYR A 657 -5.22 10.52 7.20
C TYR A 657 -6.74 10.69 7.18
N ASN A 658 -7.44 9.87 6.41
CA ASN A 658 -8.90 9.88 6.40
C ASN A 658 -9.42 8.48 6.71
N VAL A 659 -10.39 8.37 7.61
CA VAL A 659 -10.96 7.11 8.09
C VAL A 659 -12.48 7.24 8.22
N ASN A 660 -13.19 6.11 8.23
CA ASN A 660 -14.66 5.91 8.27
C ASN A 660 -15.24 5.50 6.91
N GLY A 661 -16.43 4.91 6.99
CA GLY A 661 -16.99 4.00 5.99
C GLY A 661 -16.71 2.54 6.34
N GLY A 662 -17.19 1.64 5.49
CA GLY A 662 -17.10 0.20 5.69
C GLY A 662 -18.12 -0.33 6.71
N ASP A 663 -18.80 -1.41 6.33
CA ASP A 663 -19.95 -1.94 7.07
C ASP A 663 -19.65 -3.33 7.67
N THR A 664 -18.57 -3.42 8.46
CA THR A 664 -18.32 -4.67 9.22
C THR A 664 -19.26 -4.76 10.42
N THR A 665 -20.30 -5.58 10.29
CA THR A 665 -21.39 -5.77 11.27
C THR A 665 -21.73 -7.24 11.54
N ILE A 666 -20.86 -8.18 11.16
CA ILE A 666 -21.07 -9.62 11.39
C ILE A 666 -21.36 -9.90 12.88
N THR A 667 -22.37 -10.73 13.16
CA THR A 667 -22.79 -11.10 14.53
C THR A 667 -23.20 -12.58 14.58
N ASN A 668 -23.40 -13.13 15.78
CA ASN A 668 -23.82 -14.52 15.94
C ASN A 668 -25.17 -14.81 15.27
N SER A 669 -26.07 -13.83 15.18
CA SER A 669 -27.37 -13.94 14.49
C SER A 669 -27.27 -13.76 12.97
N SER A 670 -26.12 -13.29 12.47
CA SER A 670 -25.85 -13.12 11.04
C SER A 670 -24.36 -13.38 10.78
N PRO A 671 -23.88 -14.64 10.95
CA PRO A 671 -22.46 -14.98 10.97
C PRO A 671 -21.88 -15.18 9.56
N PHE A 672 -22.33 -14.37 8.60
CA PHE A 672 -21.99 -14.53 7.18
C PHE A 672 -20.89 -13.56 6.76
N LEU A 673 -20.01 -14.00 5.87
CA LEU A 673 -18.83 -13.22 5.50
C LEU A 673 -19.19 -11.96 4.68
N CYS A 674 -20.37 -11.89 4.06
CA CYS A 674 -20.87 -10.68 3.39
C CYS A 674 -21.04 -9.47 4.32
N TYR A 675 -21.07 -9.68 5.64
CA TYR A 675 -21.08 -8.61 6.66
C TYR A 675 -19.68 -8.16 7.12
N ILE A 676 -18.63 -8.45 6.34
CA ILE A 676 -17.27 -8.00 6.62
C ILE A 676 -16.75 -7.16 5.45
N SER A 677 -16.65 -5.84 5.67
CA SER A 677 -16.10 -4.90 4.70
C SER A 677 -14.58 -5.07 4.44
N PRO A 678 -14.04 -4.60 3.31
CA PRO A 678 -12.59 -4.53 3.06
C PRO A 678 -11.89 -3.45 3.92
N MET A 679 -10.59 -3.22 3.69
CA MET A 679 -9.78 -2.21 4.42
C MET A 679 -10.11 -0.77 4.02
N GLY A 680 -10.80 -0.57 2.92
CA GLY A 680 -11.07 0.75 2.34
C GLY A 680 -11.42 0.66 0.88
N ILE A 681 -11.47 1.81 0.20
CA ILE A 681 -11.83 1.89 -1.22
C ILE A 681 -10.95 2.88 -1.98
N ASN A 682 -10.65 2.56 -3.24
CA ASN A 682 -9.95 3.48 -4.13
C ASN A 682 -10.89 4.60 -4.60
N ARG A 683 -10.39 5.83 -4.59
CA ARG A 683 -11.06 7.03 -5.09
C ARG A 683 -10.13 7.70 -6.09
N ASP A 684 -10.04 7.11 -7.28
CA ASP A 684 -9.31 7.64 -8.46
C ASP A 684 -7.92 8.23 -8.11
N GLY A 685 -7.01 7.36 -7.65
CA GLY A 685 -5.64 7.71 -7.25
C GLY A 685 -5.43 7.90 -5.75
N TYR A 686 -6.50 8.09 -4.98
CA TYR A 686 -6.47 8.17 -3.51
C TYR A 686 -7.13 6.95 -2.87
N PHE A 687 -6.94 6.76 -1.57
CA PHE A 687 -7.53 5.66 -0.83
C PHE A 687 -8.29 6.19 0.38
N GLN A 688 -9.56 5.81 0.48
CA GLN A 688 -10.37 6.03 1.67
C GLN A 688 -10.20 4.82 2.58
N VAL A 689 -9.62 5.01 3.78
CA VAL A 689 -9.47 3.91 4.76
C VAL A 689 -10.78 3.73 5.50
N TYR A 690 -11.24 2.49 5.66
CA TYR A 690 -12.45 2.21 6.44
C TYR A 690 -12.17 2.04 7.92
N ALA A 691 -13.19 2.34 8.73
CA ALA A 691 -13.19 1.89 10.11
C ALA A 691 -13.18 0.36 10.11
N PRO A 692 -12.37 -0.31 10.96
CA PRO A 692 -12.32 -1.77 10.93
C PRO A 692 -13.65 -2.44 11.23
N ILE A 693 -14.43 -1.86 12.15
CA ILE A 693 -15.72 -2.35 12.68
C ILE A 693 -16.62 -1.14 12.94
N GLN A 694 -17.93 -1.28 12.70
CA GLN A 694 -18.93 -0.21 12.81
C GLN A 694 -19.16 0.29 14.24
N LYS A 695 -19.73 1.51 14.31
CA LYS A 695 -20.04 2.25 15.55
C LYS A 695 -21.31 1.75 16.25
N GLU A 696 -21.69 2.37 17.35
CA GLU A 696 -22.79 1.93 18.20
C GLU A 696 -24.19 2.09 17.60
N ASP A 697 -24.37 3.00 16.63
CA ASP A 697 -25.67 3.29 16.04
C ASP A 697 -26.29 2.08 15.33
N VAL A 698 -25.47 1.28 14.62
CA VAL A 698 -25.92 0.06 13.93
C VAL A 698 -26.42 -1.01 14.91
N TYR A 699 -25.94 -1.00 16.15
CA TYR A 699 -26.34 -1.94 17.20
C TYR A 699 -27.50 -1.43 18.06
N THR A 700 -27.93 -0.18 17.88
CA THR A 700 -28.94 0.50 18.70
C THR A 700 -30.10 1.05 17.87
N ASN A 701 -30.31 0.50 16.67
CA ASN A 701 -31.35 0.92 15.73
C ASN A 701 -31.33 2.43 15.45
N LEU A 702 -30.16 2.96 15.05
CA LEU A 702 -29.94 4.40 14.85
C LEU A 702 -30.30 5.22 16.10
N TRP A 703 -29.83 4.75 17.26
CA TRP A 703 -30.10 5.37 18.56
C TRP A 703 -31.58 5.39 18.99
N ASN A 704 -32.45 4.54 18.41
CA ASN A 704 -33.83 4.34 18.88
C ASN A 704 -33.95 3.25 19.97
N GLY A 705 -32.85 2.60 20.30
CA GLY A 705 -32.77 1.56 21.32
C GLY A 705 -32.82 0.13 20.74
N PRO A 706 -32.52 -0.89 21.56
CA PRO A 706 -32.13 -0.79 22.97
C PRO A 706 -30.77 -0.11 23.16
N PHE A 707 -30.68 0.84 24.09
CA PHE A 707 -29.47 1.67 24.28
C PHE A 707 -28.25 0.90 24.83
N TYR A 708 -28.43 -0.34 25.28
CA TYR A 708 -27.32 -1.24 25.65
C TYR A 708 -26.77 -2.04 24.45
N GLY A 709 -27.39 -1.93 23.27
CA GLY A 709 -27.15 -2.82 22.13
C GLY A 709 -25.71 -2.90 21.65
N TYR A 710 -24.90 -1.85 21.89
CA TYR A 710 -23.48 -1.85 21.52
C TYR A 710 -22.66 -2.99 22.11
N ILE A 711 -23.09 -3.59 23.22
CA ILE A 711 -22.44 -4.78 23.78
C ILE A 711 -22.30 -5.93 22.76
N ASN A 712 -23.21 -5.99 21.77
CA ASN A 712 -23.22 -7.00 20.71
C ASN A 712 -22.01 -6.89 19.76
N VAL A 713 -21.28 -5.76 19.73
CA VAL A 713 -20.03 -5.63 18.97
C VAL A 713 -18.97 -6.67 19.40
N ILE A 714 -19.07 -7.19 20.63
CA ILE A 714 -18.19 -8.27 21.12
C ILE A 714 -18.33 -9.54 20.25
N SER A 715 -19.53 -9.83 19.74
CA SER A 715 -19.73 -10.93 18.79
C SER A 715 -18.98 -10.66 17.49
N THR A 716 -19.08 -9.44 16.96
CA THR A 716 -18.30 -9.00 15.78
C THR A 716 -16.80 -9.13 16.01
N PHE A 717 -16.30 -8.76 17.19
CA PHE A 717 -14.88 -8.93 17.53
C PHE A 717 -14.46 -10.40 17.51
N LYS A 718 -15.28 -11.33 18.02
CA LYS A 718 -14.97 -12.76 18.03
C LYS A 718 -14.97 -13.37 16.62
N LEU A 719 -16.02 -13.09 15.83
CA LEU A 719 -16.21 -13.66 14.50
C LEU A 719 -15.20 -13.12 13.46
N THR A 720 -14.67 -11.92 13.69
CA THR A 720 -13.59 -11.36 12.85
C THR A 720 -12.18 -11.75 13.32
N ASP A 721 -12.05 -12.51 14.42
CA ASP A 721 -10.78 -13.11 14.86
C ASP A 721 -10.65 -14.56 14.41
N THR A 722 -11.70 -15.37 14.60
CA THR A 722 -11.67 -16.84 14.44
C THR A 722 -12.87 -17.29 13.60
N PRO A 723 -12.71 -18.27 12.68
CA PRO A 723 -11.53 -19.09 12.42
C PRO A 723 -10.47 -18.40 11.55
N VAL A 724 -10.74 -17.19 11.06
CA VAL A 724 -9.79 -16.40 10.28
C VAL A 724 -9.79 -14.98 10.83
N ARG A 725 -8.59 -14.44 11.10
CA ARG A 725 -8.46 -13.06 11.56
C ARG A 725 -8.58 -12.13 10.36
N PHE A 726 -9.69 -11.41 10.27
CA PHE A 726 -10.00 -10.44 9.22
C PHE A 726 -9.78 -9.00 9.65
N LYS A 727 -10.06 -8.69 10.93
CA LYS A 727 -10.07 -7.30 11.42
C LYS A 727 -9.30 -7.15 12.73
N PRO A 728 -8.67 -5.98 12.99
CA PRO A 728 -8.29 -5.59 14.35
C PRO A 728 -9.54 -5.41 15.24
N ILE A 729 -9.35 -5.17 16.53
CA ILE A 729 -10.42 -4.68 17.41
C ILE A 729 -10.54 -3.16 17.21
N SER A 730 -11.76 -2.67 16.98
CA SER A 730 -12.05 -1.24 16.81
C SER A 730 -13.22 -0.86 17.70
N ILE A 731 -12.94 -0.11 18.77
CA ILE A 731 -13.97 0.48 19.64
C ILE A 731 -14.35 1.83 19.02
N TYR A 732 -15.40 1.83 18.21
CA TYR A 732 -15.91 2.98 17.48
C TYR A 732 -17.29 3.39 18.04
N TYR A 733 -17.45 4.65 18.42
CA TYR A 733 -18.69 5.19 18.98
C TYR A 733 -18.75 6.73 18.86
N HIS A 734 -19.83 7.37 19.30
CA HIS A 734 -19.99 8.82 19.38
C HIS A 734 -20.15 9.32 20.82
N PHE A 735 -20.11 10.64 21.04
CA PHE A 735 -20.22 11.21 22.39
C PHE A 735 -21.54 10.92 23.08
N TYR A 736 -22.64 10.80 22.32
CA TYR A 736 -23.95 10.45 22.89
C TYR A 736 -23.98 9.07 23.56
N SER A 737 -23.00 8.19 23.34
CA SER A 737 -22.84 6.96 24.14
C SER A 737 -22.74 7.24 25.65
N GLY A 738 -22.30 8.44 26.05
CA GLY A 738 -22.27 8.89 27.45
C GLY A 738 -23.61 9.41 27.99
N GLN A 739 -24.65 9.52 27.16
CA GLN A 739 -25.92 10.15 27.52
C GLN A 739 -26.77 9.32 28.49
N LYS A 740 -26.80 8.00 28.33
CA LYS A 740 -27.69 7.10 29.07
C LYS A 740 -26.88 6.10 29.89
N THR A 741 -27.39 5.72 31.07
CA THR A 741 -26.73 4.73 31.93
C THR A 741 -26.50 3.41 31.21
N ALA A 742 -27.49 2.95 30.43
CA ALA A 742 -27.42 1.71 29.68
C ALA A 742 -26.32 1.72 28.60
N SER A 743 -26.21 2.80 27.81
CA SER A 743 -25.20 2.92 26.75
C SER A 743 -23.79 3.08 27.34
N LEU A 744 -23.64 3.88 28.39
CA LEU A 744 -22.37 4.05 29.08
C LEU A 744 -21.90 2.74 29.71
N LYS A 745 -22.80 1.95 30.29
CA LYS A 745 -22.48 0.63 30.84
C LYS A 745 -22.04 -0.34 29.75
N ALA A 746 -22.78 -0.41 28.63
CA ALA A 746 -22.41 -1.24 27.49
C ALA A 746 -21.03 -0.87 26.94
N LEU A 747 -20.75 0.43 26.76
CA LEU A 747 -19.45 0.92 26.34
C LEU A 747 -18.34 0.48 27.31
N LYS A 748 -18.52 0.68 28.62
CA LYS A 748 -17.56 0.22 29.64
C LYS A 748 -17.31 -1.29 29.58
N ASP A 749 -18.33 -2.09 29.30
CA ASP A 749 -18.19 -3.54 29.17
C ASP A 749 -17.44 -3.93 27.90
N VAL A 750 -17.66 -3.22 26.79
CA VAL A 750 -16.88 -3.37 25.55
C VAL A 750 -15.41 -3.06 25.80
N TYR A 751 -15.07 -1.96 26.47
CA TYR A 751 -13.68 -1.64 26.84
C TYR A 751 -13.06 -2.72 27.75
N LYS A 752 -13.79 -3.17 28.77
CA LYS A 752 -13.31 -4.23 29.68
C LYS A 752 -13.02 -5.51 28.92
N TRP A 753 -13.91 -5.92 28.03
CA TRP A 753 -13.72 -7.12 27.20
C TRP A 753 -12.52 -6.97 26.26
N ALA A 754 -12.38 -5.83 25.58
CA ALA A 754 -11.27 -5.60 24.65
C ALA A 754 -9.91 -5.62 25.37
N LEU A 755 -9.83 -4.98 26.55
CA LEU A 755 -8.61 -4.91 27.35
C LEU A 755 -8.26 -6.22 28.05
N SER A 756 -9.21 -7.16 28.20
CA SER A 756 -8.91 -8.51 28.68
C SER A 756 -8.29 -9.41 27.60
N GLN A 757 -8.29 -8.98 26.34
CA GLN A 757 -7.66 -9.72 25.24
C GLN A 757 -6.14 -9.46 25.15
N ARG A 758 -5.44 -10.29 24.37
CA ARG A 758 -4.04 -10.03 24.01
C ARG A 758 -3.96 -9.00 22.89
N ILE A 759 -3.81 -7.74 23.28
CA ILE A 759 -3.89 -6.58 22.38
C ILE A 759 -2.54 -5.89 22.13
N ASN A 760 -2.46 -5.14 21.03
CA ASN A 760 -1.47 -4.12 20.76
C ASN A 760 -2.21 -2.79 20.45
N PRO A 761 -2.38 -1.91 21.45
CA PRO A 761 -3.14 -0.68 21.28
C PRO A 761 -2.36 0.36 20.44
N MET A 762 -3.03 1.10 19.56
CA MET A 762 -2.43 2.18 18.76
C MET A 762 -3.45 3.24 18.35
N PHE A 763 -2.98 4.42 17.95
CA PHE A 763 -3.85 5.46 17.38
C PHE A 763 -4.43 5.03 16.03
N LEU A 764 -5.56 5.62 15.64
CA LEU A 764 -6.19 5.32 14.35
C LEU A 764 -5.32 5.76 13.16
N SER A 765 -4.54 6.85 13.31
CA SER A 765 -3.57 7.28 12.29
C SER A 765 -2.47 6.24 12.04
N GLU A 766 -2.02 5.54 13.09
CA GLU A 766 -1.04 4.46 12.97
C GLU A 766 -1.62 3.24 12.25
N TYR A 767 -2.92 2.97 12.42
CA TYR A 767 -3.63 1.95 11.66
C TYR A 767 -3.77 2.37 10.18
N ALA A 768 -4.22 3.60 9.91
CA ALA A 768 -4.36 4.13 8.56
C ALA A 768 -3.03 4.12 7.79
N GLN A 769 -1.92 4.49 8.42
CA GLN A 769 -0.57 4.37 7.84
C GLN A 769 -0.25 2.93 7.43
N ARG A 770 -0.59 1.93 8.26
CA ARG A 770 -0.36 0.52 7.94
C ARG A 770 -1.21 0.03 6.77
N VAL A 771 -2.45 0.50 6.65
CA VAL A 771 -3.32 0.19 5.50
C VAL A 771 -2.70 0.76 4.21
N LEU A 772 -2.22 2.00 4.23
CA LEU A 772 -1.56 2.60 3.07
C LEU A 772 -0.22 1.92 2.74
N GLU A 773 0.58 1.59 3.75
CA GLU A 773 1.82 0.81 3.57
C GLU A 773 1.55 -0.62 3.08
N PHE A 774 0.44 -1.26 3.46
CA PHE A 774 0.06 -2.58 2.93
C PHE A 774 -0.08 -2.53 1.40
N ARG A 775 -0.69 -1.47 0.87
CA ARG A 775 -0.86 -1.27 -0.57
C ARG A 775 0.48 -1.00 -1.25
N ALA A 776 1.31 -0.16 -0.65
CA ALA A 776 2.60 0.24 -1.22
C ALA A 776 3.74 -0.77 -1.00
N THR A 777 3.63 -1.76 -0.09
CA THR A 777 4.74 -2.68 0.22
C THR A 777 5.27 -3.39 -1.02
N GLY A 778 6.58 -3.31 -1.25
CA GLY A 778 7.27 -4.06 -2.29
C GLY A 778 7.64 -5.45 -1.81
N ILE A 779 7.39 -6.47 -2.63
CA ILE A 779 7.80 -7.85 -2.36
C ILE A 779 8.55 -8.39 -3.57
N ALA A 780 9.72 -8.97 -3.35
CA ALA A 780 10.54 -9.60 -4.37
C ALA A 780 11.24 -10.87 -3.84
N LYS A 781 11.89 -11.61 -4.72
CA LYS A 781 12.80 -12.72 -4.37
C LYS A 781 14.23 -12.41 -4.78
N ASP A 782 15.18 -12.82 -3.94
CA ASP A 782 16.61 -12.94 -4.29
C ASP A 782 17.06 -14.37 -3.92
N GLY A 783 17.14 -15.26 -4.91
CA GLY A 783 17.30 -16.70 -4.66
C GLY A 783 16.16 -17.25 -3.80
N ASN A 784 16.49 -17.84 -2.64
CA ASN A 784 15.54 -18.40 -1.68
C ASN A 784 15.08 -17.39 -0.61
N MET A 785 15.58 -16.15 -0.66
CA MET A 785 15.23 -15.10 0.29
C MET A 785 14.07 -14.27 -0.23
N TRP A 786 13.11 -13.99 0.64
CA TRP A 786 12.11 -12.96 0.40
C TRP A 786 12.67 -11.59 0.75
N ILE A 787 12.51 -10.63 -0.17
CA ILE A 787 12.85 -9.23 0.06
C ILE A 787 11.55 -8.46 0.21
N ILE A 788 11.31 -7.88 1.38
CA ILE A 788 10.12 -7.09 1.67
C ILE A 788 10.57 -5.69 2.09
N ARG A 789 10.10 -4.66 1.38
CA ARG A 789 10.44 -3.27 1.69
C ARG A 789 9.18 -2.40 1.84
N ASN A 790 9.15 -1.60 2.90
CA ASN A 790 8.09 -0.65 3.22
C ASN A 790 8.57 0.51 4.10
N GLY A 791 7.66 1.37 4.55
CA GLY A 791 7.99 2.54 5.38
C GLY A 791 8.39 2.23 6.83
N GLY A 792 8.33 0.96 7.25
CA GLY A 792 8.68 0.49 8.59
C GLY A 792 7.53 0.57 9.61
N SER A 793 6.30 0.89 9.19
CA SER A 793 5.11 0.89 10.07
C SER A 793 4.35 -0.44 10.00
N LEU A 794 4.31 -1.07 8.82
CA LEU A 794 3.72 -2.39 8.62
C LEU A 794 4.74 -3.49 8.95
N LYS A 795 4.57 -4.13 10.11
CA LYS A 795 5.58 -5.00 10.74
C LYS A 795 5.16 -6.45 10.91
N THR A 796 4.13 -6.89 10.19
CA THR A 796 3.65 -8.26 10.28
C THR A 796 3.42 -8.85 8.90
N LEU A 797 3.93 -10.07 8.70
CA LEU A 797 3.67 -10.90 7.52
C LEU A 797 3.04 -12.22 7.95
N ARG A 798 2.26 -12.84 7.07
CA ARG A 798 1.69 -14.17 7.25
C ARG A 798 2.34 -15.14 6.27
N ALA A 799 2.88 -16.23 6.82
CA ALA A 799 3.35 -17.37 6.06
C ALA A 799 2.46 -18.60 6.33
N PRO A 800 2.36 -19.56 5.40
CA PRO A 800 1.73 -20.85 5.66
C PRO A 800 2.23 -21.50 6.95
N SER A 801 1.39 -22.30 7.59
CA SER A 801 1.66 -22.89 8.91
C SER A 801 2.92 -23.76 8.94
N TYR A 802 3.26 -24.40 7.82
CA TYR A 802 4.41 -25.28 7.65
C TYR A 802 5.72 -24.52 7.35
N LEU A 803 5.69 -23.19 7.17
CA LEU A 803 6.88 -22.37 6.94
C LEU A 803 7.16 -21.45 8.13
N PHE A 804 8.38 -21.53 8.65
CA PHE A 804 8.88 -20.74 9.78
C PHE A 804 9.98 -19.77 9.31
N PRO A 805 10.08 -18.55 9.85
CA PRO A 805 11.23 -17.71 9.58
C PRO A 805 12.47 -18.25 10.30
N ASP A 806 13.63 -18.27 9.62
CA ASP A 806 14.92 -18.45 10.28
C ASP A 806 15.40 -17.09 10.81
N LEU A 807 15.33 -16.86 12.11
CA LEU A 807 15.64 -15.54 12.69
C LEU A 807 17.10 -15.13 12.51
N PHE A 808 18.04 -16.07 12.57
CA PHE A 808 19.47 -15.75 12.56
C PHE A 808 20.02 -15.57 11.15
N LYS A 809 19.39 -16.18 10.14
CA LYS A 809 19.71 -15.96 8.72
C LYS A 809 18.88 -14.86 8.07
N SER A 810 17.84 -14.37 8.75
CA SER A 810 16.99 -13.28 8.26
C SER A 810 17.44 -11.92 8.81
N LYS A 811 17.17 -10.87 8.06
CA LYS A 811 17.29 -9.47 8.49
C LYS A 811 15.92 -8.92 8.87
N GLY A 812 15.83 -8.38 10.08
CA GLY A 812 14.67 -7.66 10.59
C GLY A 812 13.51 -8.53 11.11
N VAL A 813 13.70 -9.85 11.22
CA VAL A 813 12.74 -10.74 11.89
C VAL A 813 13.02 -10.81 13.39
N VAL A 814 12.01 -10.54 14.21
CA VAL A 814 12.12 -10.50 15.68
C VAL A 814 11.48 -11.72 16.34
N GLY A 815 10.51 -12.33 15.66
CA GLY A 815 9.86 -13.55 16.11
C GLY A 815 8.65 -13.89 15.28
N TYR A 816 7.81 -14.79 15.77
CA TYR A 816 6.56 -15.16 15.11
C TYR A 816 5.59 -15.84 16.08
N LYS A 817 4.33 -15.95 15.67
CA LYS A 817 3.29 -16.68 16.40
C LYS A 817 2.32 -17.32 15.43
N ARG A 818 1.97 -18.58 15.66
CA ARG A 818 0.89 -19.23 14.92
C ARG A 818 -0.46 -18.73 15.42
N ILE A 819 -1.31 -18.24 14.51
CA ILE A 819 -2.65 -17.73 14.83
C ILE A 819 -3.59 -18.23 13.74
N ASN A 820 -4.58 -19.02 14.12
CA ASN A 820 -5.68 -19.44 13.23
C ASN A 820 -5.20 -20.09 11.91
N GLY A 821 -4.13 -20.88 11.99
CA GLY A 821 -3.48 -21.52 10.83
C GLY A 821 -2.09 -20.95 10.54
N PRO A 822 -1.96 -19.79 9.88
CA PRO A 822 -0.67 -19.27 9.43
C PRO A 822 0.25 -18.82 10.57
N ASN A 823 1.55 -18.74 10.25
CA ASN A 823 2.56 -18.13 11.11
C ASN A 823 2.60 -16.62 10.84
N TYR A 824 2.33 -15.80 11.86
CA TYR A 824 2.46 -14.35 11.83
C TYR A 824 3.88 -13.99 12.25
N ILE A 825 4.67 -13.51 11.30
CA ILE A 825 6.07 -13.14 11.45
C ILE A 825 6.14 -11.68 11.90
N HIS A 826 6.84 -11.44 13.01
CA HIS A 826 7.03 -10.13 13.63
C HIS A 826 8.31 -9.50 13.09
N LEU A 827 8.21 -8.26 12.63
CA LEU A 827 9.30 -7.52 12.04
C LEU A 827 9.73 -6.34 12.91
N ASP A 828 10.99 -5.92 12.74
CA ASP A 828 11.49 -4.71 13.36
C ASP A 828 10.98 -3.45 12.64
N ASN A 829 11.56 -2.28 12.95
CA ASN A 829 11.15 -1.02 12.34
C ASN A 829 12.08 -0.57 11.20
N SER A 830 12.86 -1.45 10.59
CA SER A 830 13.82 -1.10 9.53
C SER A 830 13.12 -0.77 8.20
N GLY A 831 12.02 -1.45 7.88
CA GLY A 831 11.36 -1.33 6.57
C GLY A 831 12.13 -1.99 5.42
N ASP A 832 13.23 -2.71 5.71
CA ASP A 832 14.03 -3.47 4.73
C ASP A 832 14.33 -4.86 5.31
N TYR A 833 13.48 -5.82 4.93
CA TYR A 833 13.49 -7.17 5.47
C TYR A 833 14.01 -8.17 4.42
N ARG A 834 14.92 -9.04 4.85
CA ARG A 834 15.38 -10.20 4.08
C ARG A 834 15.03 -11.45 4.85
N ILE A 835 14.08 -12.24 4.37
CA ILE A 835 13.48 -13.31 5.15
C ILE A 835 13.73 -14.66 4.48
N LEU A 836 14.37 -15.56 5.22
CA LEU A 836 14.44 -16.97 4.89
C LEU A 836 13.28 -17.70 5.55
N LEU A 837 12.49 -18.44 4.77
CA LEU A 837 11.47 -19.34 5.29
C LEU A 837 11.95 -20.79 5.17
N ILE A 838 11.78 -21.56 6.24
CA ILE A 838 12.22 -22.96 6.36
C ILE A 838 11.07 -23.85 6.86
N GLU A 839 11.10 -25.13 6.52
CA GLU A 839 10.02 -26.07 6.89
C GLU A 839 10.14 -26.61 8.33
N LYS A 840 11.36 -26.63 8.88
CA LYS A 840 11.62 -27.09 10.24
C LYS A 840 12.02 -25.91 11.12
N ASP A 841 11.26 -25.67 12.19
CA ASP A 841 11.59 -24.63 13.16
C ASP A 841 12.89 -24.95 13.91
N SER A 842 13.96 -24.22 13.59
CA SER A 842 15.28 -24.31 14.21
C SER A 842 15.56 -23.19 15.21
N ASN A 843 14.59 -22.29 15.46
CA ASN A 843 14.82 -21.11 16.27
C ASN A 843 14.99 -21.46 17.76
N LYS A 844 16.15 -21.06 18.33
CA LYS A 844 16.48 -21.24 19.75
C LYS A 844 15.76 -20.24 20.65
N PHE A 845 15.59 -19.01 20.16
CA PHE A 845 15.00 -17.89 20.88
C PHE A 845 14.24 -16.97 19.93
N TYR A 846 13.07 -16.48 20.33
CA TYR A 846 12.33 -15.45 19.58
C TYR A 846 11.26 -14.75 20.41
N LEU A 847 10.84 -13.56 19.96
CA LEU A 847 9.67 -12.86 20.50
C LEU A 847 8.40 -13.63 20.14
N TYR A 848 7.73 -14.23 21.14
CA TYR A 848 6.48 -14.94 20.94
C TYR A 848 5.32 -13.96 20.72
N ASP A 849 5.11 -13.05 21.67
CA ASP A 849 4.24 -11.89 21.47
C ASP A 849 4.50 -10.75 22.46
N SER A 850 3.96 -9.56 22.15
CA SER A 850 3.96 -8.40 23.04
C SER A 850 2.83 -7.41 22.74
N ASN A 851 2.37 -6.70 23.77
CA ASN A 851 1.49 -5.54 23.62
C ASN A 851 2.23 -4.24 23.21
N ALA A 852 3.56 -4.31 23.07
CA ALA A 852 4.42 -3.21 22.66
C ALA A 852 4.86 -3.36 21.21
N GLN A 853 5.24 -2.25 20.59
CA GLN A 853 5.87 -2.22 19.27
C GLN A 853 7.39 -2.31 19.39
N VAL A 854 8.03 -3.03 18.46
CA VAL A 854 9.50 -3.02 18.33
C VAL A 854 9.95 -1.68 17.74
N ARG A 855 10.82 -0.98 18.48
CA ARG A 855 11.40 0.32 18.10
C ARG A 855 12.84 0.23 17.61
N ASP A 856 13.55 -0.81 18.00
CA ASP A 856 14.91 -1.08 17.56
C ASP A 856 15.18 -2.56 17.82
N PHE A 857 15.87 -3.19 16.89
CA PHE A 857 16.26 -4.59 16.96
C PHE A 857 17.66 -4.72 16.38
N LYS A 858 18.56 -5.35 17.14
CA LYS A 858 19.91 -5.66 16.68
C LYS A 858 20.24 -7.09 17.06
N ALA A 859 20.64 -7.89 16.09
CA ALA A 859 21.22 -9.20 16.29
C ALA A 859 22.67 -9.16 15.80
N ASP A 860 23.60 -9.51 16.68
CA ASP A 860 25.04 -9.58 16.39
C ASP A 860 25.60 -10.88 16.97
N GLY A 861 25.93 -11.81 16.08
CA GLY A 861 26.28 -13.19 16.41
C GLY A 861 25.28 -13.82 17.37
N ASN A 862 25.73 -14.04 18.61
CA ASN A 862 24.97 -14.69 19.67
C ASN A 862 24.22 -13.71 20.59
N SER A 863 24.28 -12.40 20.36
CA SER A 863 23.60 -11.38 21.18
C SER A 863 22.47 -10.68 20.42
N ILE A 864 21.34 -10.49 21.10
CA ILE A 864 20.18 -9.77 20.59
C ILE A 864 19.85 -8.62 21.53
N ILE A 865 19.58 -7.43 20.99
CA ILE A 865 19.04 -6.29 21.72
C ILE A 865 17.68 -5.92 21.13
N ILE A 866 16.66 -5.87 21.97
CA ILE A 866 15.28 -5.53 21.60
C ILE A 866 14.86 -4.30 22.41
N LYS A 867 14.44 -3.24 21.71
CA LYS A 867 13.79 -2.07 22.35
C LYS A 867 12.30 -2.08 22.04
N LEU A 868 11.50 -2.12 23.08
CA LEU A 868 10.04 -2.16 23.02
C LEU A 868 9.46 -0.85 23.53
N LYS A 869 8.42 -0.35 22.85
CA LYS A 869 7.62 0.80 23.29
C LYS A 869 6.14 0.48 23.17
N GLY A 870 5.43 0.57 24.29
CA GLY A 870 3.99 0.35 24.39
C GLY A 870 3.24 1.60 24.88
N TYR A 871 1.94 1.65 24.63
CA TYR A 871 1.07 2.71 25.18
C TYR A 871 0.57 2.40 26.60
N ILE A 872 0.55 1.12 26.95
CA ILE A 872 0.22 0.60 28.28
C ILE A 872 1.45 -0.13 28.84
N PRO A 873 1.49 -0.46 30.16
CA PRO A 873 2.60 -1.22 30.72
C PRO A 873 2.88 -2.51 29.93
N ILE A 874 4.16 -2.75 29.65
CA ILE A 874 4.57 -3.79 28.70
C ILE A 874 4.31 -5.19 29.27
N ASP A 875 3.69 -6.03 28.45
CA ASP A 875 3.57 -7.47 28.63
C ASP A 875 4.24 -8.13 27.42
N VAL A 876 5.25 -8.98 27.68
CA VAL A 876 6.06 -9.59 26.63
C VAL A 876 6.42 -11.02 26.96
N ARG A 877 6.32 -11.89 25.94
CA ARG A 877 6.63 -13.31 26.05
C ARG A 877 7.67 -13.70 24.99
N PHE A 878 8.63 -14.50 25.40
CA PHE A 878 9.66 -15.08 24.53
C PHE A 878 9.57 -16.59 24.56
N ILE A 879 9.95 -17.24 23.45
CA ILE A 879 10.33 -18.65 23.45
C ILE A 879 11.84 -18.73 23.65
N ASN A 880 12.31 -19.62 24.51
CA ASN A 880 13.71 -19.81 24.88
C ASN A 880 14.03 -21.31 25.06
N LYS A 881 14.25 -22.03 23.95
CA LYS A 881 14.43 -23.49 23.94
C LYS A 881 15.82 -23.98 24.36
N LYS A 882 16.85 -23.12 24.29
CA LYS A 882 18.26 -23.47 24.59
C LYS A 882 18.85 -22.65 25.74
N GLY A 883 18.03 -22.15 26.66
CA GLY A 883 18.51 -21.49 27.87
C GLY A 883 19.28 -20.18 27.64
N CYS A 884 18.98 -19.43 26.57
CA CYS A 884 19.58 -18.11 26.35
C CYS A 884 19.36 -17.20 27.57
N ARG A 885 20.37 -16.43 27.94
CA ARG A 885 20.31 -15.53 29.10
C ARG A 885 19.63 -14.21 28.71
N ILE A 886 18.46 -13.96 29.28
CA ILE A 886 17.69 -12.72 29.08
C ILE A 886 18.00 -11.74 30.22
N LYS A 887 18.49 -10.55 29.89
CA LYS A 887 18.76 -9.45 30.83
C LYS A 887 17.90 -8.23 30.48
N ILE A 888 17.15 -7.73 31.45
CA ILE A 888 16.44 -6.46 31.34
C ILE A 888 17.44 -5.34 31.61
N ILE A 889 17.72 -4.52 30.59
CA ILE A 889 18.63 -3.37 30.68
C ILE A 889 17.88 -2.12 31.16
N LYS A 890 16.63 -1.96 30.69
CA LYS A 890 15.72 -0.87 31.08
C LYS A 890 14.30 -1.44 31.18
N GLY A 891 13.55 -1.07 32.23
CA GLY A 891 12.18 -1.54 32.41
C GLY A 891 11.61 -1.43 33.82
N GLY A 892 12.40 -1.07 34.83
CA GLY A 892 11.90 -0.93 36.21
C GLY A 892 11.43 -2.27 36.80
N LYS A 893 10.41 -2.23 37.68
CA LYS A 893 9.85 -3.42 38.34
C LYS A 893 9.00 -4.27 37.38
N PHE A 894 9.20 -5.58 37.40
CA PHE A 894 8.46 -6.56 36.60
C PHE A 894 8.23 -7.86 37.38
N GLU A 895 7.19 -8.57 36.99
CA GLU A 895 6.95 -9.97 37.35
C GLU A 895 7.52 -10.87 36.24
N LYS A 896 8.16 -11.97 36.63
CA LYS A 896 8.68 -12.97 35.69
C LYS A 896 8.05 -14.32 36.00
N SER A 897 7.57 -15.00 34.96
CA SER A 897 7.13 -16.40 35.05
C SER A 897 7.69 -17.21 33.88
N VAL A 898 7.85 -18.51 34.08
CA VAL A 898 8.38 -19.45 33.09
C VAL A 898 7.44 -20.65 33.02
N SER A 899 7.05 -21.05 31.81
CA SER A 899 6.20 -22.21 31.55
C SER A 899 6.72 -22.95 30.32
N GLY A 900 7.37 -24.10 30.53
CA GLY A 900 8.18 -24.76 29.50
C GLY A 900 9.23 -23.82 28.92
N ASP A 901 9.33 -23.75 27.60
CA ASP A 901 10.24 -22.84 26.89
C ASP A 901 9.77 -21.38 26.89
N LYS A 902 8.57 -21.08 27.41
CA LYS A 902 7.99 -19.73 27.36
C LYS A 902 8.38 -18.93 28.59
N VAL A 903 9.06 -17.80 28.38
CA VAL A 903 9.42 -16.84 29.43
C VAL A 903 8.55 -15.60 29.29
N HIS A 904 7.85 -15.23 30.36
CA HIS A 904 6.94 -14.08 30.40
C HIS A 904 7.49 -13.00 31.34
N TYR A 905 7.50 -11.77 30.85
CA TYR A 905 7.76 -10.57 31.65
C TYR A 905 6.54 -9.65 31.60
N ARG A 906 6.02 -9.31 32.78
CA ARG A 906 4.95 -8.32 32.96
C ARG A 906 5.50 -7.12 33.72
N PHE A 907 5.64 -6.00 33.04
CA PHE A 907 6.14 -4.76 33.64
C PHE A 907 4.99 -4.01 34.31
N LEU A 908 5.19 -3.59 35.56
CA LEU A 908 4.10 -2.98 36.35
C LEU A 908 3.73 -1.57 35.87
N LYS A 909 4.72 -0.80 35.41
CA LYS A 909 4.54 0.60 34.96
C LYS A 909 5.27 0.95 33.68
N ALA A 910 6.33 0.22 33.31
CA ALA A 910 7.17 0.62 32.20
C ALA A 910 6.49 0.46 30.84
N ARG A 911 6.59 1.52 30.05
CA ARG A 911 6.11 1.63 28.67
C ARG A 911 7.25 1.63 27.64
N ASP A 912 8.49 1.71 28.11
CA ASP A 912 9.72 1.60 27.32
C ASP A 912 10.66 0.60 28.00
N VAL A 913 11.03 -0.45 27.28
CA VAL A 913 11.81 -1.57 27.81
C VAL A 913 12.96 -1.90 26.85
N ILE A 914 14.15 -2.15 27.38
CA ILE A 914 15.32 -2.61 26.63
C ILE A 914 15.76 -3.95 27.18
N ILE A 915 15.83 -4.95 26.31
CA ILE A 915 16.14 -6.34 26.65
C ILE A 915 17.38 -6.75 25.88
N LYS A 916 18.37 -7.31 26.58
CA LYS A 916 19.53 -7.96 25.98
C LYS A 916 19.42 -9.46 26.18
N VAL A 917 19.61 -10.22 25.12
CA VAL A 917 19.62 -11.68 25.11
C VAL A 917 20.99 -12.13 24.64
N VAL A 918 21.53 -13.17 25.27
CA VAL A 918 22.77 -13.83 24.86
C VAL A 918 22.51 -15.33 24.80
N CYS A 919 22.66 -15.91 23.62
CA CYS A 919 22.52 -17.34 23.37
C CYS A 919 23.90 -18.00 23.26
N SER A 920 24.05 -19.23 23.72
CA SER A 920 25.25 -20.05 23.49
C SER A 920 25.14 -20.91 22.24
#